data_AF-A0AAQ5ZI16-F1
#
_entry.id   AF-A0AAQ5ZI16-F1
#
_cell.length_a   1.000
_cell.length_b   1.000
_cell.length_c   1.000
_cell.angle_alpha   90.00
_cell.angle_beta   90.00
_cell.angle_gamma   90.00
#
_symmetry.space_group_name_H-M   'P 1'
#
loop_
_entity.id
_entity.type
_entity.pdbx_description
1 polymer ?
#
loop_
_entity_poly.entity_id
_entity_poly.type
_entity_poly.pdbx_seq_one_letter_code
_entity_poly.pdbx_strand_id
1 'polypeptide(L)'
;TLWKPFPSFFLLLTIFRPDFHFVDYKNDCFLKDGERFRYISGSIHYSRIPRVYWKDRLLKMYMAGLNAIQMYIPWNYHEESPGRYSFSGDRDVGYFLKLAQDIGLLVILRPGPYICAEWDMGGLPAWLLEKKNIVLRSSDPDYIAAVDKWMGKLLPMMKPYLYQNGGPIITVQVENEYGSYFACDYNYMRYLSKLFRSHLGDEVVLFTTDGAGVGYLKCGSIQGLYATVDFGPGANITAAFGAQRHAEPHGPLVNSEFYTGWLDHWGSAHSVVSPAAVAKTLSEMLAVGANVNLYMFIGGTNFGYWNGANEPYDAQPTSYDYDSPLTEAGDLTEKYFAIRDVIKMYHRIPEGPIPPTTPKYAYGAVPMKKLQTVSDALEKLSFSGPVKSMYPQTFIDLSQAFGYVLYRTTLPVDCTKPTPLSSPLNGIHDRAYVSVDGVAVGILERNKALTINVTGKAGSQVDILVENMGRINYGRGINDAKGLVSNLTLGKDLLTSWFMYSLSIDEAINQGLLGEKELTPKHPAQGADLSLPTFYGGSFIIPDGIPSLPQDTYIKLPNWRKGQIWINGFNLGRYWPTRGPQVTLYVPFNILSTAAPNNVTVLELEGAPCSSKPCTVEFTSTPILNATVHSHYRLHWGQFTKDDIL
;
A
#
# COMPACT_ATOMS: atom_id res chain seq x y z
N THR A 1 -32.57 -72.39 -8.87
CA THR A 1 -33.17 -72.34 -7.52
C THR A 1 -32.56 -71.19 -6.76
N LEU A 2 -33.40 -70.23 -6.39
CA LEU A 2 -33.21 -69.19 -5.36
C LEU A 2 -32.10 -68.15 -5.54
N TRP A 3 -32.49 -67.07 -6.20
CA TRP A 3 -32.10 -65.71 -5.84
C TRP A 3 -32.73 -65.32 -4.48
N LYS A 4 -31.94 -64.74 -3.57
CA LYS A 4 -32.40 -63.82 -2.52
C LYS A 4 -31.36 -62.70 -2.36
N PRO A 5 -31.78 -61.42 -2.32
CA PRO A 5 -30.87 -60.28 -2.24
C PRO A 5 -30.51 -59.98 -0.77
N PHE A 6 -29.26 -59.57 -0.52
CA PHE A 6 -28.87 -58.90 0.71
C PHE A 6 -29.31 -57.42 0.67
N PRO A 7 -29.74 -56.82 1.79
CA PRO A 7 -30.36 -55.51 1.80
C PRO A 7 -29.31 -54.40 1.59
N SER A 8 -29.63 -53.47 0.70
CA SER A 8 -28.93 -52.20 0.54
C SER A 8 -28.95 -51.44 1.86
N PHE A 9 -27.76 -51.26 2.46
CA PHE A 9 -27.54 -50.20 3.44
C PHE A 9 -27.59 -48.87 2.69
N PHE A 10 -28.73 -48.18 2.74
CA PHE A 10 -28.78 -46.75 2.51
C PHE A 10 -28.01 -46.09 3.66
N LEU A 11 -26.74 -45.75 3.42
CA LEU A 11 -26.03 -44.80 4.26
C LEU A 11 -26.75 -43.46 4.03
N LEU A 12 -27.59 -43.04 4.99
CA LEU A 12 -27.98 -41.64 5.06
C LEU A 12 -26.69 -40.85 5.28
N LEU A 13 -26.15 -40.28 4.22
CA LEU A 13 -25.30 -39.10 4.30
C LEU A 13 -26.21 -37.99 4.84
N THR A 14 -26.27 -37.88 6.17
CA THR A 14 -26.66 -36.63 6.81
C THR A 14 -25.69 -35.60 6.27
N ILE A 15 -26.18 -34.74 5.38
CA ILE A 15 -25.48 -33.53 4.97
C ILE A 15 -25.39 -32.70 6.25
N PHE A 16 -24.30 -32.85 7.00
CA PHE A 16 -23.91 -31.86 8.00
C PHE A 16 -23.68 -30.58 7.20
N ARG A 17 -24.69 -29.70 7.18
CA ARG A 17 -24.43 -28.31 6.88
C ARG A 17 -23.53 -27.83 8.03
N PRO A 18 -22.37 -27.18 7.77
CA PRO A 18 -21.61 -26.57 8.83
C PRO A 18 -22.54 -25.58 9.56
N ASP A 19 -22.89 -25.90 10.80
CA ASP A 19 -23.92 -25.20 11.56
C ASP A 19 -23.31 -23.92 12.15
N PHE A 20 -23.21 -22.90 11.29
CA PHE A 20 -23.14 -21.48 11.59
C PHE A 20 -21.91 -20.97 12.39
N HIS A 21 -21.39 -19.81 11.96
CA HIS A 21 -20.51 -18.96 12.76
C HIS A 21 -21.31 -17.74 13.22
N PHE A 22 -21.59 -17.59 14.52
CA PHE A 22 -22.38 -16.46 15.04
C PHE A 22 -21.92 -15.99 16.42
N VAL A 23 -22.36 -14.80 16.82
CA VAL A 23 -22.08 -14.21 18.13
C VAL A 23 -23.03 -14.79 19.17
N ASP A 24 -22.49 -15.50 20.15
CA ASP A 24 -23.23 -15.89 21.36
C ASP A 24 -23.08 -14.80 22.42
N TYR A 25 -24.03 -13.87 22.41
CA TYR A 25 -24.10 -12.77 23.35
C TYR A 25 -24.28 -13.24 24.81
N LYS A 26 -24.82 -14.44 25.05
CA LYS A 26 -25.04 -14.92 26.41
C LYS A 26 -23.72 -15.35 27.07
N ASN A 27 -22.83 -15.96 26.29
CA ASN A 27 -21.58 -16.54 26.77
C ASN A 27 -20.32 -15.77 26.34
N ASP A 28 -20.51 -14.56 25.81
CA ASP A 28 -19.45 -13.65 25.34
C ASP A 28 -18.42 -14.34 24.42
N CYS A 29 -18.89 -15.12 23.44
CA CYS A 29 -18.02 -15.82 22.51
C CYS A 29 -18.59 -15.92 21.09
N PHE A 30 -17.74 -16.35 20.15
CA PHE A 30 -18.24 -16.90 18.89
C PHE A 30 -18.61 -18.37 19.09
N LEU A 31 -19.61 -18.82 18.35
CA LEU A 31 -19.87 -20.24 18.13
C LEU A 31 -19.53 -20.57 16.69
N LYS A 32 -18.82 -21.67 16.46
CA LYS A 32 -18.51 -22.22 15.13
C LYS A 32 -18.91 -23.69 15.13
N ASP A 33 -19.88 -24.06 14.30
CA ASP A 33 -20.43 -25.42 14.25
C ASP A 33 -21.00 -25.85 15.62
N GLY A 34 -21.65 -24.91 16.33
CA GLY A 34 -22.21 -25.11 17.67
C GLY A 34 -21.21 -25.08 18.83
N GLU A 35 -19.91 -25.03 18.56
CA GLU A 35 -18.85 -25.08 19.57
C GLU A 35 -18.24 -23.70 19.85
N ARG A 36 -17.80 -23.46 21.09
CA ARG A 36 -17.12 -22.22 21.46
C ARG A 36 -15.87 -22.02 20.61
N PHE A 37 -15.83 -20.89 19.92
CA PHE A 37 -14.76 -20.55 18.99
C PHE A 37 -14.06 -19.25 19.38
N ARG A 38 -12.75 -19.23 19.20
CA ARG A 38 -11.90 -18.06 19.33
C ARG A 38 -10.90 -18.05 18.18
N TYR A 39 -10.85 -16.97 17.41
CA TYR A 39 -9.80 -16.80 16.42
C TYR A 39 -8.55 -16.13 17.02
N ILE A 40 -7.41 -16.60 16.54
CA ILE A 40 -6.11 -15.95 16.65
C ILE A 40 -5.66 -15.76 15.20
N SER A 41 -5.79 -14.52 14.73
CA SER A 41 -5.63 -14.13 13.33
C SER A 41 -4.33 -13.35 13.13
N GLY A 42 -3.82 -13.35 11.90
CA GLY A 42 -2.75 -12.46 11.46
C GLY A 42 -3.11 -11.75 10.16
N SER A 43 -2.75 -10.48 10.04
CA SER A 43 -3.01 -9.72 8.83
C SER A 43 -1.98 -10.04 7.75
N ILE A 44 -2.47 -10.28 6.54
CA ILE A 44 -1.71 -10.49 5.32
C ILE A 44 -2.45 -9.83 4.16
N HIS A 45 -1.75 -8.98 3.40
CA HIS A 45 -2.34 -8.29 2.24
C HIS A 45 -1.83 -8.94 0.96
N TYR A 46 -2.69 -9.67 0.25
CA TYR A 46 -2.34 -10.33 -1.02
C TYR A 46 -1.84 -9.35 -2.07
N SER A 47 -2.29 -8.09 -2.03
CA SER A 47 -1.84 -7.02 -2.93
C SER A 47 -0.40 -6.55 -2.67
N ARG A 48 0.19 -6.90 -1.52
CA ARG A 48 1.57 -6.56 -1.11
C ARG A 48 2.56 -7.72 -1.25
N ILE A 49 2.09 -8.88 -1.70
CA ILE A 49 2.89 -10.11 -1.79
C ILE A 49 2.66 -10.74 -3.17
N PRO A 50 3.70 -11.01 -3.97
CA PRO A 50 3.53 -11.67 -5.25
C PRO A 50 2.85 -13.04 -5.08
N ARG A 51 1.96 -13.42 -6.00
CA ARG A 51 1.15 -14.65 -5.89
C ARG A 51 1.95 -15.92 -5.72
N VAL A 52 3.15 -15.99 -6.31
CA VAL A 52 4.08 -17.13 -6.15
C VAL A 52 4.37 -17.44 -4.68
N TYR A 53 4.25 -16.45 -3.81
CA TYR A 53 4.58 -16.54 -2.41
C TYR A 53 3.40 -16.71 -1.46
N TRP A 54 2.15 -16.52 -1.92
CA TRP A 54 0.98 -16.60 -1.04
C TRP A 54 0.96 -17.89 -0.21
N LYS A 55 1.27 -19.03 -0.84
CA LYS A 55 1.31 -20.32 -0.14
C LYS A 55 2.39 -20.37 0.93
N ASP A 56 3.60 -19.90 0.64
CA ASP A 56 4.69 -19.87 1.62
C ASP A 56 4.30 -19.03 2.84
N ARG A 57 3.74 -17.83 2.61
CA ARG A 57 3.43 -16.91 3.71
C ARG A 57 2.28 -17.45 4.56
N LEU A 58 1.22 -17.95 3.93
CA LEU A 58 0.09 -18.57 4.61
C LEU A 58 0.49 -19.84 5.39
N LEU A 59 1.39 -20.66 4.87
CA LEU A 59 1.90 -21.82 5.60
C LEU A 59 2.70 -21.40 6.84
N LYS A 60 3.56 -20.39 6.74
CA LYS A 60 4.27 -19.85 7.91
C LYS A 60 3.28 -19.31 8.97
N MET A 61 2.25 -18.59 8.53
CA MET A 61 1.18 -18.11 9.41
C MET A 61 0.44 -19.27 10.12
N TYR A 62 0.06 -20.32 9.38
CA TYR A 62 -0.53 -21.53 9.95
C TYR A 62 0.40 -22.21 10.96
N MET A 63 1.69 -22.36 10.63
CA MET A 63 2.69 -22.98 11.50
C MET A 63 3.03 -22.15 12.75
N ALA A 64 2.70 -20.85 12.77
CA ALA A 64 2.75 -20.02 13.98
C ALA A 64 1.62 -20.35 14.97
N GLY A 65 0.62 -21.13 14.56
CA GLY A 65 -0.55 -21.47 15.35
C GLY A 65 -1.76 -20.59 15.10
N LEU A 66 -1.73 -19.73 14.07
CA LEU A 66 -2.90 -18.96 13.66
C LEU A 66 -3.97 -19.92 13.09
N ASN A 67 -5.22 -19.69 13.46
CA ASN A 67 -6.38 -20.42 12.92
C ASN A 67 -7.21 -19.59 11.95
N ALA A 68 -6.86 -18.31 11.79
CA ALA A 68 -7.46 -17.39 10.83
C ALA A 68 -6.41 -16.44 10.26
N ILE A 69 -6.75 -15.81 9.14
CA ILE A 69 -6.06 -14.64 8.60
C ILE A 69 -7.03 -13.48 8.45
N GLN A 70 -6.50 -12.26 8.41
CA GLN A 70 -7.27 -11.06 8.08
C GLN A 70 -6.68 -10.39 6.85
N MET A 71 -7.53 -9.86 5.99
CA MET A 71 -7.09 -9.20 4.75
C MET A 71 -8.01 -8.06 4.34
N TYR A 72 -7.41 -7.00 3.80
CA TYR A 72 -8.13 -5.95 3.08
C TYR A 72 -8.34 -6.28 1.60
N ILE A 73 -9.33 -5.64 0.96
CA ILE A 73 -9.49 -5.63 -0.51
C ILE A 73 -9.38 -4.16 -0.99
N PRO A 74 -8.24 -3.75 -1.57
CA PRO A 74 -8.10 -2.38 -2.08
C PRO A 74 -8.92 -2.21 -3.36
N TRP A 75 -9.94 -1.35 -3.34
CA TRP A 75 -10.82 -1.12 -4.50
C TRP A 75 -10.03 -0.61 -5.72
N ASN A 76 -9.13 0.37 -5.53
CA ASN A 76 -8.28 0.91 -6.59
C ASN A 76 -7.34 -0.12 -7.23
N TYR A 77 -7.02 -1.21 -6.53
CA TYR A 77 -6.26 -2.33 -7.07
C TYR A 77 -7.11 -3.20 -7.99
N HIS A 78 -8.44 -3.24 -7.82
CA HIS A 78 -9.32 -4.04 -8.66
C HIS A 78 -10.02 -3.26 -9.75
N GLU A 79 -10.23 -1.94 -9.59
CA GLU A 79 -10.93 -1.07 -10.54
C GLU A 79 -10.14 0.23 -10.79
N GLU A 80 -9.00 0.12 -11.46
CA GLU A 80 -8.12 1.27 -11.80
C GLU A 80 -8.81 2.31 -12.69
N SER A 81 -9.84 1.90 -13.44
CA SER A 81 -10.71 2.78 -14.21
C SER A 81 -12.16 2.32 -14.08
N PRO A 82 -13.15 3.23 -14.11
CA PRO A 82 -14.55 2.88 -13.90
C PRO A 82 -15.01 1.73 -14.81
N GLY A 83 -15.55 0.67 -14.22
CA GLY A 83 -16.07 -0.52 -14.90
C GLY A 83 -15.02 -1.49 -15.44
N ARG A 84 -13.70 -1.22 -15.26
CA ARG A 84 -12.62 -2.12 -15.70
C ARG A 84 -12.04 -2.86 -14.51
N TYR A 85 -12.49 -4.09 -14.33
CA TYR A 85 -12.10 -4.94 -13.21
C TYR A 85 -10.94 -5.88 -13.54
N SER A 86 -10.01 -6.08 -12.60
CA SER A 86 -8.97 -7.11 -12.67
C SER A 86 -8.96 -8.00 -11.43
N PHE A 87 -9.10 -9.30 -11.63
CA PHE A 87 -9.08 -10.35 -10.60
C PHE A 87 -8.18 -11.53 -11.00
N SER A 88 -7.15 -11.27 -11.80
CA SER A 88 -6.21 -12.29 -12.31
C SER A 88 -4.80 -12.07 -11.79
N GLY A 89 -3.94 -13.09 -11.87
CA GLY A 89 -2.54 -12.98 -11.44
C GLY A 89 -2.45 -12.64 -9.95
N ASP A 90 -1.69 -11.60 -9.62
CA ASP A 90 -1.54 -11.08 -8.25
C ASP A 90 -2.82 -10.42 -7.70
N ARG A 91 -3.86 -10.25 -8.54
CA ARG A 91 -5.18 -9.70 -8.14
C ARG A 91 -6.23 -10.77 -7.91
N ASP A 92 -5.86 -12.04 -7.96
CA ASP A 92 -6.78 -13.17 -7.85
C ASP A 92 -7.16 -13.46 -6.39
N VAL A 93 -8.05 -12.63 -5.85
CA VAL A 93 -8.58 -12.77 -4.48
C VAL A 93 -9.32 -14.10 -4.28
N GLY A 94 -10.00 -14.61 -5.30
CA GLY A 94 -10.70 -15.90 -5.23
C GLY A 94 -9.73 -17.07 -5.03
N TYR A 95 -8.61 -17.07 -5.75
CA TYR A 95 -7.54 -18.03 -5.55
C TYR A 95 -6.87 -17.86 -4.18
N PHE A 96 -6.64 -16.63 -3.71
CA PHE A 96 -6.05 -16.39 -2.39
C PHE A 96 -6.93 -16.95 -1.26
N LEU A 97 -8.25 -16.71 -1.30
CA LEU A 97 -9.21 -17.27 -0.35
C LEU A 97 -9.24 -18.79 -0.40
N LYS A 98 -9.24 -19.37 -1.60
CA LYS A 98 -9.21 -20.83 -1.79
C LYS A 98 -7.93 -21.43 -1.19
N LEU A 99 -6.79 -20.77 -1.39
CA LEU A 99 -5.51 -21.22 -0.84
C LEU A 99 -5.48 -21.16 0.69
N ALA A 100 -6.02 -20.10 1.30
CA ALA A 100 -6.17 -20.03 2.76
C ALA A 100 -7.05 -21.18 3.29
N GLN A 101 -8.17 -21.44 2.63
CA GLN A 101 -9.06 -22.56 2.96
C GLN A 101 -8.35 -23.92 2.86
N ASP A 102 -7.62 -24.17 1.77
CA ASP A 102 -6.93 -25.44 1.52
C ASP A 102 -5.79 -25.69 2.53
N ILE A 103 -5.22 -24.63 3.11
CA ILE A 103 -4.24 -24.71 4.22
C ILE A 103 -4.94 -24.98 5.57
N GLY A 104 -6.24 -24.69 5.68
CA GLY A 104 -7.00 -24.81 6.93
C GLY A 104 -7.10 -23.53 7.74
N LEU A 105 -6.90 -22.36 7.11
CA LEU A 105 -7.08 -21.05 7.72
C LEU A 105 -8.46 -20.49 7.42
N LEU A 106 -9.14 -19.98 8.45
CA LEU A 106 -10.33 -19.15 8.30
C LEU A 106 -9.95 -17.74 7.84
N VAL A 107 -10.93 -16.96 7.37
CA VAL A 107 -10.69 -15.60 6.85
C VAL A 107 -11.62 -14.59 7.52
N ILE A 108 -11.02 -13.51 7.97
CA ILE A 108 -11.70 -12.27 8.36
C ILE A 108 -11.53 -11.29 7.20
N LEU A 109 -12.62 -10.99 6.51
CA LEU A 109 -12.58 -10.18 5.30
C LEU A 109 -12.83 -8.70 5.61
N ARG A 110 -12.01 -7.81 5.08
CA ARG A 110 -12.19 -6.35 5.22
C ARG A 110 -12.29 -5.67 3.86
N PRO A 111 -13.46 -5.72 3.21
CA PRO A 111 -13.63 -5.26 1.83
C PRO A 111 -13.74 -3.73 1.67
N GLY A 112 -13.76 -2.95 2.76
CA GLY A 112 -13.86 -1.50 2.71
C GLY A 112 -15.30 -0.97 2.58
N PRO A 113 -15.58 0.03 1.71
CA PRO A 113 -14.84 0.37 0.48
C PRO A 113 -13.56 1.19 0.67
N TYR A 114 -13.43 1.87 1.81
CA TYR A 114 -12.20 2.48 2.28
C TYR A 114 -11.50 1.56 3.29
N ILE A 115 -10.18 1.44 3.20
CA ILE A 115 -9.37 0.50 4.00
C ILE A 115 -8.21 1.15 4.76
N CYS A 116 -7.93 2.45 4.60
CA CYS A 116 -6.73 3.09 5.17
C CYS A 116 -5.42 2.37 4.73
N ALA A 117 -4.86 1.53 5.62
CA ALA A 117 -3.85 0.52 5.36
C ALA A 117 -2.50 1.02 4.80
N GLU A 118 -2.17 2.30 4.96
CA GLU A 118 -1.00 2.94 4.35
C GLU A 118 -0.92 2.74 2.82
N TRP A 119 -2.09 2.62 2.19
CA TRP A 119 -2.24 2.33 0.77
C TRP A 119 -2.79 3.57 0.04
N ASP A 120 -2.44 3.78 -1.23
CA ASP A 120 -2.85 4.97 -1.98
C ASP A 120 -4.35 5.25 -1.79
N MET A 121 -4.65 6.46 -1.28
CA MET A 121 -6.01 6.97 -1.05
C MET A 121 -6.90 6.08 -0.16
N GLY A 122 -6.29 5.28 0.72
CA GLY A 122 -7.02 4.34 1.56
C GLY A 122 -7.74 3.27 0.76
N GLY A 123 -7.22 2.90 -0.41
CA GLY A 123 -7.81 1.92 -1.32
C GLY A 123 -8.91 2.48 -2.22
N LEU A 124 -9.30 3.75 -2.08
CA LEU A 124 -10.29 4.38 -2.95
C LEU A 124 -9.69 4.70 -4.33
N PRO A 125 -10.42 4.49 -5.44
CA PRO A 125 -9.92 4.86 -6.75
C PRO A 125 -9.83 6.37 -6.96
N ALA A 126 -8.73 6.82 -7.56
CA ALA A 126 -8.46 8.22 -7.82
C ALA A 126 -9.52 8.90 -8.72
N TRP A 127 -10.15 8.14 -9.63
CA TRP A 127 -11.19 8.64 -10.52
C TRP A 127 -12.45 9.11 -9.78
N LEU A 128 -12.64 8.76 -8.51
CA LEU A 128 -13.70 9.34 -7.67
C LEU A 128 -13.55 10.86 -7.54
N LEU A 129 -12.32 11.38 -7.67
CA LEU A 129 -12.00 12.80 -7.57
C LEU A 129 -12.31 13.60 -8.85
N GLU A 130 -12.80 12.95 -9.92
CA GLU A 130 -13.32 13.68 -11.10
C GLU A 130 -14.45 14.63 -10.69
N LYS A 131 -15.26 14.23 -9.70
CA LYS A 131 -16.15 15.14 -8.97
C LYS A 131 -15.35 15.92 -7.93
N LYS A 132 -14.98 17.16 -8.27
CA LYS A 132 -14.10 18.03 -7.45
C LYS A 132 -14.62 18.30 -6.02
N ASN A 133 -15.93 18.27 -5.81
CA ASN A 133 -16.58 18.51 -4.52
C ASN A 133 -17.17 17.22 -3.91
N ILE A 134 -16.70 16.04 -4.32
CA ILE A 134 -17.13 14.77 -3.72
C ILE A 134 -16.77 14.75 -2.23
N VAL A 135 -17.71 14.31 -1.41
CA VAL A 135 -17.44 13.99 0.00
C VAL A 135 -17.27 12.49 0.13
N LEU A 136 -16.02 12.03 0.11
CA LEU A 136 -15.68 10.61 0.28
C LEU A 136 -16.17 10.10 1.65
N ARG A 137 -16.45 8.80 1.73
CA ARG A 137 -16.89 8.11 2.97
C ARG A 137 -18.11 8.80 3.62
N SER A 138 -19.08 9.17 2.79
CA SER A 138 -20.32 9.84 3.22
C SER A 138 -21.50 9.42 2.34
N SER A 139 -22.68 9.95 2.62
CA SER A 139 -23.90 9.76 1.82
C SER A 139 -23.94 10.61 0.55
N ASP A 140 -22.80 11.17 0.11
CA ASP A 140 -22.70 11.85 -1.20
C ASP A 140 -23.24 10.91 -2.30
N PRO A 141 -24.26 11.31 -3.08
CA PRO A 141 -24.91 10.42 -4.04
C PRO A 141 -23.97 9.82 -5.09
N ASP A 142 -22.94 10.57 -5.53
CA ASP A 142 -21.99 10.11 -6.53
C ASP A 142 -20.99 9.12 -5.92
N TYR A 143 -20.59 9.34 -4.66
CA TYR A 143 -19.78 8.37 -3.91
C TYR A 143 -20.55 7.07 -3.69
N ILE A 144 -21.80 7.16 -3.21
CA ILE A 144 -22.68 5.99 -3.00
C ILE A 144 -22.90 5.22 -4.30
N ALA A 145 -23.18 5.90 -5.41
CA ALA A 145 -23.37 5.25 -6.70
C ALA A 145 -22.13 4.49 -7.20
N ALA A 146 -20.93 5.01 -6.90
CA ALA A 146 -19.68 4.32 -7.21
C ALA A 146 -19.46 3.11 -6.28
N VAL A 147 -19.70 3.27 -4.97
CA VAL A 147 -19.62 2.21 -3.97
C VAL A 147 -20.60 1.07 -4.29
N ASP A 148 -21.82 1.38 -4.71
CA ASP A 148 -22.82 0.39 -5.11
C ASP A 148 -22.35 -0.49 -6.26
N LYS A 149 -21.77 0.12 -7.30
CA LYS A 149 -21.24 -0.61 -8.45
C LYS A 149 -20.10 -1.53 -8.02
N TRP A 150 -19.18 -1.01 -7.21
CA TRP A 150 -18.04 -1.77 -6.72
C TRP A 150 -18.47 -2.94 -5.83
N MET A 151 -19.27 -2.66 -4.80
CA MET A 151 -19.73 -3.69 -3.86
C MET A 151 -20.69 -4.68 -4.51
N GLY A 152 -21.50 -4.23 -5.46
CA GLY A 152 -22.35 -5.08 -6.31
C GLY A 152 -21.56 -5.99 -7.24
N LYS A 153 -20.29 -5.70 -7.51
CA LYS A 153 -19.36 -6.62 -8.19
C LYS A 153 -18.64 -7.52 -7.19
N LEU A 154 -18.07 -6.95 -6.13
CA LEU A 154 -17.19 -7.63 -5.20
C LEU A 154 -17.95 -8.62 -4.30
N LEU A 155 -18.98 -8.17 -3.60
CA LEU A 155 -19.64 -8.97 -2.56
C LEU A 155 -20.29 -10.25 -3.10
N PRO A 156 -20.92 -10.26 -4.29
CA PRO A 156 -21.36 -11.50 -4.92
C PRO A 156 -20.22 -12.49 -5.21
N MET A 157 -19.03 -12.00 -5.54
CA MET A 157 -17.85 -12.87 -5.72
C MET A 157 -17.36 -13.45 -4.40
N MET A 158 -17.53 -12.73 -3.29
CA MET A 158 -17.14 -13.19 -1.94
C MET A 158 -18.16 -14.17 -1.34
N LYS A 159 -19.44 -14.08 -1.74
CA LYS A 159 -20.54 -14.88 -1.18
C LYS A 159 -20.26 -16.40 -1.15
N PRO A 160 -19.74 -17.05 -2.22
CA PRO A 160 -19.42 -18.48 -2.18
C PRO A 160 -18.32 -18.85 -1.16
N TYR A 161 -17.49 -17.88 -0.76
CA TYR A 161 -16.42 -18.08 0.21
C TYR A 161 -16.87 -17.84 1.66
N LEU A 162 -18.13 -17.46 1.91
CA LEU A 162 -18.67 -17.38 3.26
C LEU A 162 -18.71 -18.75 3.93
N TYR A 163 -18.48 -18.80 5.24
CA TYR A 163 -18.39 -20.03 6.00
C TYR A 163 -19.66 -20.88 5.91
N GLN A 164 -20.84 -20.25 6.00
CA GLN A 164 -22.13 -20.91 5.82
C GLN A 164 -22.35 -21.47 4.41
N ASN A 165 -21.58 -20.99 3.41
CA ASN A 165 -21.60 -21.47 2.03
C ASN A 165 -20.45 -22.46 1.74
N GLY A 166 -19.73 -22.89 2.77
CA GLY A 166 -18.63 -23.86 2.65
C GLY A 166 -17.26 -23.25 2.34
N GLY A 167 -17.10 -21.92 2.43
CA GLY A 167 -15.81 -21.25 2.29
C GLY A 167 -15.14 -20.89 3.62
N PRO A 168 -14.02 -20.13 3.60
CA PRO A 168 -13.28 -19.81 4.82
C PRO A 168 -13.73 -18.53 5.55
N ILE A 169 -14.55 -17.66 4.95
CA ILE A 169 -14.86 -16.32 5.48
C ILE A 169 -15.87 -16.41 6.64
N ILE A 170 -15.43 -16.06 7.86
CA ILE A 170 -16.23 -16.16 9.09
C ILE A 170 -16.84 -14.82 9.55
N THR A 171 -16.18 -13.71 9.25
CA THR A 171 -16.63 -12.35 9.58
C THR A 171 -16.25 -11.39 8.47
N VAL A 172 -17.03 -10.32 8.31
CA VAL A 172 -16.79 -9.28 7.28
C VAL A 172 -16.87 -7.89 7.90
N GLN A 173 -15.80 -7.11 7.81
CA GLN A 173 -15.80 -5.72 8.29
C GLN A 173 -16.56 -4.82 7.31
N VAL A 174 -17.33 -3.88 7.83
CA VAL A 174 -17.97 -2.83 7.04
C VAL A 174 -17.25 -1.52 7.34
N GLU A 175 -16.77 -0.83 6.30
CA GLU A 175 -15.92 0.36 6.45
C GLU A 175 -14.60 0.03 7.19
N ASN A 176 -13.85 1.05 7.60
CA ASN A 176 -12.66 0.95 8.41
C ASN A 176 -12.41 2.21 9.25
N GLU A 177 -12.43 2.09 10.59
CA GLU A 177 -12.20 3.18 11.54
C GLU A 177 -13.00 4.44 11.17
N TYR A 178 -14.30 4.26 10.94
CA TYR A 178 -15.16 5.38 10.54
C TYR A 178 -15.28 6.43 11.65
N GLY A 179 -15.11 6.00 12.90
CA GLY A 179 -15.03 6.86 14.07
C GLY A 179 -13.92 7.92 14.02
N SER A 180 -12.85 7.62 13.29
CA SER A 180 -11.71 8.52 13.08
C SER A 180 -11.92 9.50 11.92
N TYR A 181 -13.05 9.40 11.20
CA TYR A 181 -13.35 10.26 10.07
C TYR A 181 -14.35 11.36 10.44
N PHE A 182 -14.08 12.58 9.94
CA PHE A 182 -14.80 13.78 10.38
C PHE A 182 -16.29 13.81 10.03
N ALA A 183 -16.72 13.06 9.00
CA ALA A 183 -18.07 13.15 8.47
C ALA A 183 -19.12 12.64 9.48
N CYS A 184 -18.80 11.61 10.27
CA CYS A 184 -19.72 10.98 11.23
C CYS A 184 -21.13 10.73 10.63
N ASP A 185 -21.19 10.29 9.38
CA ASP A 185 -22.43 10.12 8.64
C ASP A 185 -23.04 8.72 8.86
N TYR A 186 -23.99 8.64 9.79
CA TYR A 186 -24.70 7.39 10.06
C TYR A 186 -25.58 6.91 8.90
N ASN A 187 -26.01 7.78 7.98
CA ASN A 187 -26.79 7.34 6.82
C ASN A 187 -25.91 6.51 5.88
N TYR A 188 -24.66 6.91 5.70
CA TYR A 188 -23.65 6.14 4.98
C TYR A 188 -23.40 4.78 5.64
N MET A 189 -23.18 4.74 6.95
CA MET A 189 -22.96 3.48 7.67
C MET A 189 -24.18 2.55 7.61
N ARG A 190 -25.40 3.08 7.74
CA ARG A 190 -26.64 2.27 7.55
C ARG A 190 -26.77 1.78 6.12
N TYR A 191 -26.37 2.60 5.15
CA TYR A 191 -26.41 2.26 3.75
C TYR A 191 -25.48 1.08 3.45
N LEU A 192 -24.22 1.16 3.88
CA LEU A 192 -23.26 0.06 3.74
C LEU A 192 -23.73 -1.22 4.42
N SER A 193 -24.25 -1.12 5.65
CA SER A 193 -24.82 -2.28 6.35
C SER A 193 -25.90 -2.97 5.51
N LYS A 194 -26.87 -2.23 4.98
CA LYS A 194 -27.93 -2.77 4.11
C LYS A 194 -27.37 -3.36 2.81
N LEU A 195 -26.42 -2.67 2.17
CA LEU A 195 -25.78 -3.11 0.94
C LEU A 195 -25.08 -4.46 1.14
N PHE A 196 -24.31 -4.59 2.22
CA PHE A 196 -23.62 -5.84 2.56
C PHE A 196 -24.60 -6.97 2.85
N ARG A 197 -25.63 -6.71 3.66
CA ARG A 197 -26.70 -7.70 3.94
C ARG A 197 -27.40 -8.16 2.66
N SER A 198 -27.69 -7.24 1.74
CA SER A 198 -28.37 -7.55 0.48
C SER A 198 -27.59 -8.55 -0.39
N HIS A 199 -26.26 -8.50 -0.37
CA HIS A 199 -25.41 -9.40 -1.14
C HIS A 199 -25.03 -10.67 -0.37
N LEU A 200 -24.63 -10.53 0.90
CA LEU A 200 -24.01 -11.60 1.69
C LEU A 200 -25.01 -12.43 2.52
N GLY A 201 -26.22 -11.91 2.75
CA GLY A 201 -27.22 -12.53 3.62
C GLY A 201 -27.14 -12.06 5.07
N ASP A 202 -28.06 -12.56 5.89
CA ASP A 202 -28.23 -12.16 7.29
C ASP A 202 -27.36 -13.00 8.25
N GLU A 203 -26.84 -14.13 7.77
CA GLU A 203 -26.12 -15.12 8.57
C GLU A 203 -24.68 -14.73 8.86
N VAL A 204 -24.02 -13.99 7.95
CA VAL A 204 -22.63 -13.58 8.15
C VAL A 204 -22.53 -12.58 9.29
N VAL A 205 -21.50 -12.72 10.13
CA VAL A 205 -21.20 -11.70 11.15
C VAL A 205 -20.56 -10.51 10.45
N LEU A 206 -21.30 -9.39 10.40
CA LEU A 206 -20.77 -8.11 9.98
C LEU A 206 -20.30 -7.33 11.21
N PHE A 207 -19.15 -6.66 11.11
CA PHE A 207 -18.54 -5.94 12.23
C PHE A 207 -17.92 -4.60 11.80
N THR A 208 -17.62 -3.73 12.77
CA THR A 208 -16.81 -2.52 12.58
C THR A 208 -15.57 -2.57 13.47
N THR A 209 -14.54 -1.81 13.12
CA THR A 209 -13.32 -1.64 13.90
C THR A 209 -13.03 -0.16 14.04
N ASP A 210 -12.76 0.29 15.26
CA ASP A 210 -12.39 1.66 15.59
C ASP A 210 -11.40 1.68 16.77
N GLY A 211 -10.64 2.76 16.92
CA GLY A 211 -9.73 2.92 18.05
C GLY A 211 -10.41 2.69 19.41
N ALA A 212 -9.68 2.13 20.37
CA ALA A 212 -10.21 1.69 21.67
C ALA A 212 -10.57 2.82 22.66
N GLY A 213 -11.35 3.81 22.22
CA GLY A 213 -11.90 4.91 22.98
C GLY A 213 -13.36 5.18 22.61
N VAL A 214 -14.16 5.59 23.59
CA VAL A 214 -15.60 5.87 23.38
C VAL A 214 -15.84 6.99 22.35
N GLY A 215 -14.87 7.92 22.21
CA GLY A 215 -14.90 8.98 21.19
C GLY A 215 -14.94 8.43 19.77
N TYR A 216 -14.07 7.47 19.44
CA TYR A 216 -14.05 6.81 18.13
C TYR A 216 -15.33 5.98 17.91
N LEU A 217 -15.69 5.15 18.90
CA LEU A 217 -16.87 4.29 18.82
C LEU A 217 -18.18 5.06 18.62
N LYS A 218 -18.26 6.31 19.09
CA LYS A 218 -19.42 7.17 18.90
C LYS A 218 -19.84 7.24 17.42
N CYS A 219 -18.91 7.54 16.52
CA CYS A 219 -19.19 7.70 15.09
C CYS A 219 -18.93 6.42 14.28
N GLY A 220 -18.12 5.48 14.80
CA GLY A 220 -17.74 4.26 14.09
C GLY A 220 -18.65 3.07 14.29
N SER A 221 -19.33 2.98 15.44
CA SER A 221 -20.27 1.89 15.73
C SER A 221 -21.67 2.17 15.21
N ILE A 222 -22.39 1.12 14.80
CA ILE A 222 -23.78 1.23 14.38
C ILE A 222 -24.58 -0.04 14.66
N GLN A 223 -25.84 0.13 15.06
CA GLN A 223 -26.73 -0.99 15.37
C GLN A 223 -26.80 -2.00 14.22
N GLY A 224 -26.65 -3.28 14.54
CA GLY A 224 -26.70 -4.40 13.60
C GLY A 224 -25.35 -4.82 13.02
N LEU A 225 -24.28 -4.07 13.30
CA LEU A 225 -22.89 -4.45 13.06
C LEU A 225 -22.19 -4.61 14.43
N TYR A 226 -21.47 -5.70 14.63
CA TYR A 226 -20.77 -5.94 15.89
C TYR A 226 -19.57 -4.99 16.05
N ALA A 227 -19.50 -4.22 17.14
CA ALA A 227 -18.38 -3.29 17.33
C ALA A 227 -17.14 -3.99 17.93
N THR A 228 -16.00 -3.80 17.26
CA THR A 228 -14.68 -4.25 17.73
C THR A 228 -13.75 -3.05 17.89
N VAL A 229 -12.63 -3.25 18.56
CA VAL A 229 -11.64 -2.18 18.78
C VAL A 229 -10.27 -2.55 18.23
N ASP A 230 -9.39 -1.57 18.07
CA ASP A 230 -7.96 -1.77 17.82
C ASP A 230 -7.09 -1.05 18.87
N PHE A 231 -5.90 -1.61 19.12
CA PHE A 231 -4.87 -1.05 19.99
C PHE A 231 -3.58 -1.87 19.95
N GLY A 232 -2.45 -1.22 20.24
CA GLY A 232 -1.11 -1.82 20.20
C GLY A 232 -0.54 -2.26 21.56
N PRO A 233 0.69 -2.77 21.56
CA PRO A 233 1.44 -3.11 22.76
C PRO A 233 1.58 -1.93 23.73
N GLY A 234 1.51 -2.22 25.03
CA GLY A 234 1.62 -1.20 26.09
C GLY A 234 0.31 -0.46 26.39
N ALA A 235 -0.76 -0.72 25.63
CA ALA A 235 -2.10 -0.25 25.99
C ALA A 235 -2.60 -0.91 27.29
N ASN A 236 -3.50 -0.23 28.00
CA ASN A 236 -4.24 -0.82 29.12
C ASN A 236 -5.39 -1.65 28.55
N ILE A 237 -5.22 -2.98 28.50
CA ILE A 237 -6.19 -3.90 27.91
C ILE A 237 -7.59 -3.78 28.56
N THR A 238 -7.66 -3.51 29.86
CA THR A 238 -8.93 -3.42 30.59
C THR A 238 -9.68 -2.17 30.17
N ALA A 239 -8.98 -1.05 29.99
CA ALA A 239 -9.58 0.18 29.49
C ALA A 239 -10.02 0.02 28.02
N ALA A 240 -9.17 -0.58 27.18
CA ALA A 240 -9.46 -0.77 25.77
C ALA A 240 -10.70 -1.66 25.54
N PHE A 241 -10.76 -2.82 26.19
CA PHE A 241 -11.95 -3.69 26.14
C PHE A 241 -13.14 -3.12 26.93
N GLY A 242 -12.90 -2.26 27.91
CA GLY A 242 -13.94 -1.47 28.56
C GLY A 242 -14.64 -0.52 27.58
N ALA A 243 -13.90 0.10 26.65
CA ALA A 243 -14.48 0.89 25.57
C ALA A 243 -15.32 0.01 24.63
N GLN A 244 -14.82 -1.16 24.22
CA GLN A 244 -15.61 -2.10 23.43
C GLN A 244 -16.91 -2.49 24.14
N ARG A 245 -16.84 -2.78 25.44
CA ARG A 245 -18.02 -3.13 26.27
C ARG A 245 -19.04 -2.01 26.40
N HIS A 246 -18.65 -0.76 26.17
CA HIS A 246 -19.60 0.35 26.10
C HIS A 246 -20.49 0.27 24.85
N ALA A 247 -19.92 -0.13 23.71
CA ALA A 247 -20.65 -0.32 22.46
C ALA A 247 -21.34 -1.70 22.39
N GLU A 248 -20.68 -2.75 22.91
CA GLU A 248 -21.14 -4.14 22.92
C GLU A 248 -21.09 -4.70 24.36
N PRO A 249 -22.13 -4.46 25.19
CA PRO A 249 -22.17 -4.93 26.57
C PRO A 249 -21.98 -6.44 26.74
N HIS A 250 -22.29 -7.19 25.68
CA HIS A 250 -22.22 -8.63 25.57
C HIS A 250 -21.58 -9.03 24.23
N GLY A 251 -21.07 -10.26 24.16
CA GLY A 251 -20.38 -10.81 22.98
C GLY A 251 -18.86 -10.88 23.15
N PRO A 252 -18.14 -11.47 22.18
CA PRO A 252 -16.70 -11.69 22.27
C PRO A 252 -15.90 -10.39 22.35
N LEU A 253 -14.90 -10.36 23.23
CA LEU A 253 -13.86 -9.34 23.16
C LEU A 253 -13.04 -9.54 21.88
N VAL A 254 -12.78 -8.46 21.16
CA VAL A 254 -12.08 -8.49 19.88
C VAL A 254 -11.13 -7.30 19.76
N ASN A 255 -9.84 -7.58 19.59
CA ASN A 255 -8.89 -6.61 19.04
C ASN A 255 -8.65 -6.95 17.55
N SER A 256 -9.20 -6.14 16.65
CA SER A 256 -9.15 -6.35 15.20
C SER A 256 -7.84 -5.88 14.57
N GLU A 257 -7.07 -5.02 15.23
CA GLU A 257 -5.71 -4.64 14.82
C GLU A 257 -4.79 -4.49 16.04
N PHE A 258 -4.17 -5.61 16.44
CA PHE A 258 -3.10 -5.59 17.42
C PHE A 258 -1.76 -5.31 16.75
N TYR A 259 -1.27 -4.07 16.93
CA TYR A 259 -0.11 -3.54 16.21
C TYR A 259 1.22 -4.23 16.58
N THR A 260 1.70 -5.17 15.77
CA THR A 260 2.96 -5.92 16.03
C THR A 260 4.23 -5.10 15.81
N GLY A 261 4.07 -4.00 15.09
CA GLY A 261 5.07 -3.01 14.73
C GLY A 261 4.35 -1.73 14.31
N TRP A 262 4.90 -0.94 13.38
CA TRP A 262 4.25 0.28 12.92
C TRP A 262 4.69 0.67 11.50
N LEU A 263 3.97 1.60 10.89
CA LEU A 263 4.31 2.16 9.59
C LEU A 263 5.55 3.06 9.65
N ASP A 264 6.17 3.28 8.48
CA ASP A 264 7.30 4.20 8.27
C ASP A 264 6.88 5.39 7.41
N HIS A 265 7.70 6.45 7.43
CA HIS A 265 7.67 7.56 6.48
C HIS A 265 9.07 7.85 5.93
N TRP A 266 9.16 8.35 4.70
CA TRP A 266 10.43 8.79 4.13
C TRP A 266 11.05 9.94 4.95
N GLY A 267 12.24 9.72 5.47
CA GLY A 267 12.99 10.69 6.30
C GLY A 267 12.79 10.51 7.81
N SER A 268 11.98 9.54 8.23
CA SER A 268 11.76 9.14 9.63
C SER A 268 12.52 7.85 9.95
N ALA A 269 12.91 7.66 11.22
CA ALA A 269 13.55 6.41 11.63
C ALA A 269 12.60 5.22 11.41
N HIS A 270 13.15 4.05 11.06
CA HIS A 270 12.39 2.81 10.93
C HIS A 270 11.69 2.46 12.25
N SER A 271 10.38 2.24 12.19
CA SER A 271 9.55 1.88 13.32
C SER A 271 9.82 0.44 13.76
N VAL A 272 10.10 0.27 15.05
CA VAL A 272 10.39 -1.05 15.66
C VAL A 272 9.66 -1.17 16.98
N VAL A 273 9.05 -2.33 17.22
CA VAL A 273 8.36 -2.69 18.46
C VAL A 273 8.93 -4.00 19.00
N SER A 274 9.32 -4.01 20.27
CA SER A 274 10.03 -5.16 20.84
C SER A 274 9.19 -6.46 20.82
N PRO A 275 9.78 -7.62 20.49
CA PRO A 275 9.11 -8.92 20.59
C PRO A 275 8.50 -9.18 21.97
N ALA A 276 9.17 -8.76 23.04
CA ALA A 276 8.71 -8.93 24.41
C ALA A 276 7.41 -8.14 24.71
N ALA A 277 7.30 -6.89 24.23
CA ALA A 277 6.10 -6.08 24.41
C ALA A 277 4.89 -6.67 23.67
N VAL A 278 5.13 -7.15 22.43
CA VAL A 278 4.11 -7.85 21.62
C VAL A 278 3.66 -9.12 22.32
N ALA A 279 4.58 -9.99 22.73
CA ALA A 279 4.27 -11.25 23.38
C ALA A 279 3.53 -11.06 24.71
N LYS A 280 3.94 -10.08 25.53
CA LYS A 280 3.28 -9.75 26.80
C LYS A 280 1.82 -9.34 26.58
N THR A 281 1.58 -8.34 25.74
CA THR A 281 0.23 -7.81 25.50
C THR A 281 -0.66 -8.86 24.83
N LEU A 282 -0.11 -9.66 23.92
CA LEU A 282 -0.83 -10.80 23.32
C LEU A 282 -1.26 -11.82 24.38
N SER A 283 -0.36 -12.20 25.28
CA SER A 283 -0.67 -13.14 26.37
C SER A 283 -1.78 -12.60 27.27
N GLU A 284 -1.72 -11.31 27.62
CA GLU A 284 -2.73 -10.62 28.42
C GLU A 284 -4.12 -10.64 27.74
N MET A 285 -4.21 -10.39 26.44
CA MET A 285 -5.46 -10.46 25.68
C MET A 285 -6.01 -11.90 25.59
N LEU A 286 -5.14 -12.88 25.32
CA LEU A 286 -5.57 -14.27 25.22
C LEU A 286 -6.01 -14.86 26.57
N ALA A 287 -5.42 -14.39 27.68
CA ALA A 287 -5.80 -14.78 29.05
C ALA A 287 -7.23 -14.38 29.42
N VAL A 288 -7.70 -13.23 28.92
CA VAL A 288 -9.10 -12.78 29.11
C VAL A 288 -10.05 -13.35 28.05
N GLY A 289 -9.58 -14.28 27.22
CA GLY A 289 -10.39 -14.95 26.20
C GLY A 289 -10.72 -14.10 24.98
N ALA A 290 -10.02 -12.97 24.77
CA ALA A 290 -10.25 -12.13 23.61
C ALA A 290 -9.82 -12.80 22.30
N ASN A 291 -10.53 -12.48 21.23
CA ASN A 291 -10.09 -12.74 19.87
C ASN A 291 -9.13 -11.64 19.46
N VAL A 292 -8.11 -11.99 18.68
CA VAL A 292 -7.07 -11.04 18.31
C VAL A 292 -6.68 -11.26 16.86
N ASN A 293 -6.48 -10.16 16.15
CA ASN A 293 -5.80 -10.15 14.87
C ASN A 293 -4.51 -9.34 14.98
N LEU A 294 -3.37 -9.97 14.66
CA LEU A 294 -2.06 -9.34 14.66
C LEU A 294 -1.88 -8.51 13.37
N TYR A 295 -1.81 -7.18 13.49
CA TYR A 295 -1.62 -6.25 12.36
C TYR A 295 -0.21 -5.64 12.42
N MET A 296 0.70 -5.88 11.48
CA MET A 296 0.69 -6.89 10.42
C MET A 296 1.35 -8.19 10.88
N PHE A 297 0.87 -9.36 10.42
CA PHE A 297 1.66 -10.58 10.62
C PHE A 297 2.77 -10.71 9.57
N ILE A 298 2.46 -10.29 8.34
CA ILE A 298 3.41 -9.97 7.29
C ILE A 298 2.90 -8.73 6.57
N GLY A 299 3.73 -7.69 6.49
CA GLY A 299 3.32 -6.47 5.79
C GLY A 299 3.61 -6.53 4.28
N GLY A 300 4.81 -6.91 3.87
CA GLY A 300 5.20 -7.06 2.45
C GLY A 300 5.71 -5.76 1.81
N THR A 301 5.34 -5.50 0.55
CA THR A 301 5.88 -4.37 -0.23
C THR A 301 4.77 -3.57 -0.91
N ASN A 302 4.87 -2.24 -0.85
CA ASN A 302 4.12 -1.30 -1.68
C ASN A 302 4.78 -1.19 -3.07
N PHE A 303 4.61 -2.21 -3.92
CA PHE A 303 5.13 -2.17 -5.29
C PHE A 303 4.55 -1.01 -6.11
N GLY A 304 5.22 -0.64 -7.20
CA GLY A 304 4.77 0.42 -8.10
C GLY A 304 4.55 1.75 -7.39
N TYR A 305 3.29 2.20 -7.36
CA TYR A 305 2.89 3.49 -6.78
C TYR A 305 1.87 3.33 -5.64
N TRP A 306 1.76 2.13 -5.06
CA TRP A 306 0.65 1.79 -4.16
C TRP A 306 0.79 2.31 -2.73
N ASN A 307 1.91 2.94 -2.38
CA ASN A 307 2.07 3.59 -1.08
C ASN A 307 1.06 4.73 -0.89
N GLY A 308 0.59 4.94 0.33
CA GLY A 308 -0.20 6.13 0.67
C GLY A 308 0.65 7.30 1.20
N ALA A 309 -0.02 8.19 1.94
CA ALA A 309 0.60 9.22 2.79
C ALA A 309 -0.27 9.57 4.02
N ASN A 310 0.29 10.25 5.02
CA ASN A 310 -0.46 10.89 6.11
C ASN A 310 -0.40 12.42 6.02
N GLU A 311 -1.17 13.10 6.90
CA GLU A 311 -1.14 14.56 7.07
C GLU A 311 -0.47 14.96 8.40
N PRO A 312 0.28 16.10 8.47
CA PRO A 312 0.79 16.89 7.35
C PRO A 312 1.58 16.02 6.35
N TYR A 313 1.55 16.39 5.06
CA TYR A 313 1.94 15.47 3.98
C TYR A 313 3.27 14.73 4.22
N ASP A 314 3.17 13.43 4.45
CA ASP A 314 4.32 12.54 4.62
C ASP A 314 4.02 11.16 4.02
N ALA A 315 4.83 10.73 3.06
CA ALA A 315 4.58 9.52 2.28
C ALA A 315 5.21 8.30 2.93
N GLN A 316 4.46 7.21 3.03
CA GLN A 316 5.04 5.92 3.48
C GLN A 316 5.98 5.35 2.41
N PRO A 317 7.02 4.60 2.79
CA PRO A 317 8.00 4.07 1.86
C PRO A 317 7.51 2.86 1.07
N THR A 318 8.37 2.38 0.18
CA THR A 318 8.11 1.20 -0.66
C THR A 318 8.03 -0.07 0.18
N SER A 319 8.93 -0.22 1.15
CA SER A 319 8.84 -1.33 2.10
C SER A 319 7.62 -1.15 2.98
N TYR A 320 6.88 -2.23 3.19
CA TYR A 320 5.88 -2.35 4.23
C TYR A 320 6.27 -3.49 5.16
N ASP A 321 7.56 -3.62 5.49
CA ASP A 321 8.07 -4.61 6.46
C ASP A 321 7.33 -4.53 7.79
N TYR A 322 7.06 -3.29 8.23
CA TYR A 322 6.27 -2.96 9.41
C TYR A 322 6.89 -3.46 10.73
N ASP A 323 8.12 -3.97 10.73
CA ASP A 323 8.68 -4.77 11.82
C ASP A 323 7.72 -5.93 12.19
N SER A 324 7.15 -6.55 11.16
CA SER A 324 6.21 -7.66 11.31
C SER A 324 6.89 -8.94 11.82
N PRO A 325 6.13 -9.89 12.39
CA PRO A 325 6.63 -11.23 12.71
C PRO A 325 7.32 -11.93 11.53
N LEU A 326 6.81 -11.75 10.31
CA LEU A 326 7.52 -12.10 9.08
C LEU A 326 8.00 -10.82 8.40
N THR A 327 9.27 -10.78 8.00
CA THR A 327 9.85 -9.61 7.30
C THR A 327 9.16 -9.34 5.96
N GLU A 328 9.50 -8.22 5.31
CA GLU A 328 9.07 -7.89 3.93
C GLU A 328 9.21 -9.08 2.96
N ALA A 329 10.30 -9.84 3.04
CA ALA A 329 10.56 -11.01 2.20
C ALA A 329 10.02 -12.35 2.75
N GLY A 330 9.29 -12.31 3.87
CA GLY A 330 8.67 -13.47 4.50
C GLY A 330 9.64 -14.29 5.37
N ASP A 331 10.68 -13.68 5.93
CA ASP A 331 11.67 -14.36 6.76
C ASP A 331 11.17 -14.53 8.19
N LEU A 332 11.55 -15.63 8.86
CA LEU A 332 11.18 -15.89 10.26
C LEU A 332 12.01 -15.03 11.21
N THR A 333 11.36 -14.29 12.10
CA THR A 333 12.02 -13.40 13.08
C THR A 333 11.92 -13.94 14.51
N GLU A 334 12.65 -13.33 15.45
CA GLU A 334 12.47 -13.59 16.88
C GLU A 334 11.03 -13.30 17.33
N LYS A 335 10.38 -12.28 16.75
CA LYS A 335 8.99 -11.91 17.04
C LYS A 335 8.01 -13.00 16.61
N TYR A 336 8.24 -13.64 15.47
CA TYR A 336 7.47 -14.82 15.03
C TYR A 336 7.49 -15.93 16.07
N PHE A 337 8.67 -16.29 16.58
CA PHE A 337 8.81 -17.36 17.56
C PHE A 337 8.20 -16.97 18.91
N ALA A 338 8.39 -15.73 19.36
CA ALA A 338 7.78 -15.23 20.60
C ALA A 338 6.24 -15.28 20.56
N ILE A 339 5.62 -14.87 19.45
CA ILE A 339 4.17 -14.97 19.25
C ILE A 339 3.73 -16.43 19.24
N ARG A 340 4.43 -17.29 18.50
CA ARG A 340 4.14 -18.72 18.43
C ARG A 340 4.17 -19.39 19.81
N ASP A 341 5.13 -19.04 20.65
CA ASP A 341 5.24 -19.57 22.01
C ASP A 341 4.08 -19.13 22.89
N VAL A 342 3.60 -17.89 22.75
CA VAL A 342 2.39 -17.43 23.42
C VAL A 342 1.16 -18.20 22.96
N ILE A 343 0.96 -18.36 21.64
CA ILE A 343 -0.19 -19.09 21.09
C ILE A 343 -0.20 -20.55 21.58
N LYS A 344 0.96 -21.19 21.67
CA LYS A 344 1.13 -22.57 22.15
C LYS A 344 0.59 -22.79 23.57
N MET A 345 0.55 -21.74 24.40
CA MET A 345 -0.03 -21.82 25.74
C MET A 345 -1.57 -21.97 25.73
N TYR A 346 -2.22 -21.57 24.64
CA TYR A 346 -3.69 -21.47 24.56
C TYR A 346 -4.33 -22.40 23.53
N HIS A 347 -3.56 -22.95 22.58
CA HIS A 347 -4.07 -23.92 21.61
C HIS A 347 -2.96 -24.85 21.11
N ARG A 348 -3.34 -26.04 20.63
CA ARG A 348 -2.40 -26.92 19.94
C ARG A 348 -2.02 -26.27 18.61
N ILE A 349 -0.72 -26.15 18.38
CA ILE A 349 -0.14 -25.65 17.13
C ILE A 349 0.22 -26.81 16.20
N PRO A 350 0.30 -26.58 14.88
CA PRO A 350 0.70 -27.61 13.94
C PRO A 350 2.09 -28.20 14.23
N GLU A 351 2.22 -29.51 14.03
CA GLU A 351 3.48 -30.25 14.10
C GLU A 351 4.21 -30.23 12.76
N GLY A 352 5.52 -30.49 12.80
CA GLY A 352 6.37 -30.51 11.60
C GLY A 352 7.21 -29.25 11.41
N PRO A 353 8.06 -29.23 10.37
CA PRO A 353 8.96 -28.11 10.11
C PRO A 353 8.19 -26.90 9.58
N ILE A 354 8.56 -25.72 10.06
CA ILE A 354 8.11 -24.45 9.47
C ILE A 354 8.81 -24.28 8.12
N PRO A 355 8.12 -23.83 7.04
CA PRO A 355 8.79 -23.48 5.79
C PRO A 355 9.92 -22.48 6.06
N PRO A 356 11.12 -22.70 5.50
CA PRO A 356 12.28 -21.86 5.82
C PRO A 356 12.16 -20.45 5.24
N THR A 357 13.00 -19.55 5.73
CA THR A 357 13.31 -18.28 5.06
C THR A 357 13.81 -18.55 3.64
N THR A 358 13.33 -17.77 2.65
CA THR A 358 13.79 -17.94 1.26
C THR A 358 15.26 -17.57 1.15
N PRO A 359 16.07 -18.31 0.35
CA PRO A 359 17.46 -17.96 0.14
C PRO A 359 17.55 -16.61 -0.60
N LYS A 360 18.53 -15.79 -0.21
CA LYS A 360 18.80 -14.49 -0.80
C LYS A 360 20.17 -14.51 -1.48
N TYR A 361 20.27 -14.00 -2.71
CA TYR A 361 21.50 -13.99 -3.49
C TYR A 361 21.97 -12.56 -3.79
N ALA A 362 23.28 -12.31 -3.66
CA ALA A 362 23.89 -11.04 -4.04
C ALA A 362 24.42 -11.13 -5.48
N TYR A 363 23.62 -10.70 -6.46
CA TYR A 363 24.04 -10.70 -7.88
C TYR A 363 25.13 -9.66 -8.20
N GLY A 364 25.43 -8.75 -7.26
CA GLY A 364 26.52 -7.79 -7.37
C GLY A 364 26.15 -6.53 -8.19
N ALA A 365 27.18 -5.81 -8.61
CA ALA A 365 27.01 -4.52 -9.28
C ALA A 365 26.58 -4.68 -10.75
N VAL A 366 25.58 -3.90 -11.18
CA VAL A 366 25.13 -3.80 -12.57
C VAL A 366 25.49 -2.41 -13.10
N PRO A 367 26.36 -2.32 -14.12
CA PRO A 367 26.67 -1.07 -14.80
C PRO A 367 25.42 -0.49 -15.46
N MET A 368 25.20 0.81 -15.21
CA MET A 368 24.09 1.56 -15.77
C MET A 368 24.60 2.54 -16.83
N LYS A 369 23.80 2.76 -17.85
CA LYS A 369 24.02 3.75 -18.91
C LYS A 369 22.85 4.69 -19.00
N LYS A 370 23.11 5.95 -19.32
CA LYS A 370 22.06 6.93 -19.61
C LYS A 370 21.32 6.52 -20.88
N LEU A 371 19.99 6.47 -20.82
CA LEU A 371 19.12 6.26 -21.97
C LEU A 371 18.65 7.61 -22.51
N GLN A 372 17.63 8.21 -21.90
CA GLN A 372 16.97 9.44 -22.36
C GLN A 372 16.50 10.28 -21.16
N THR A 373 16.47 11.60 -21.30
CA THR A 373 15.76 12.45 -20.32
C THR A 373 14.26 12.29 -20.50
N VAL A 374 13.45 12.58 -19.47
CA VAL A 374 11.98 12.54 -19.57
C VAL A 374 11.50 13.48 -20.68
N SER A 375 12.04 14.70 -20.75
CA SER A 375 11.68 15.69 -21.78
C SER A 375 12.05 15.24 -23.19
N ASP A 376 13.17 14.53 -23.38
CA ASP A 376 13.57 13.97 -24.69
C ASP A 376 12.71 12.76 -25.13
N ALA A 377 12.09 12.08 -24.17
CA ALA A 377 11.32 10.86 -24.40
C ALA A 377 9.80 11.12 -24.49
N LEU A 378 9.34 12.38 -24.48
CA LEU A 378 7.91 12.71 -24.42
C LEU A 378 7.04 12.02 -25.47
N GLU A 379 7.50 11.92 -26.72
CA GLU A 379 6.76 11.24 -27.80
C GLU A 379 6.56 9.74 -27.55
N LYS A 380 7.44 9.14 -26.72
CA LYS A 380 7.39 7.73 -26.32
C LYS A 380 6.68 7.51 -25.00
N LEU A 381 6.57 8.55 -24.17
CA LEU A 381 5.95 8.48 -22.85
C LEU A 381 4.50 8.97 -22.87
N SER A 382 4.15 9.89 -23.77
CA SER A 382 2.84 10.53 -23.84
C SER A 382 2.15 10.20 -25.17
N PHE A 383 1.51 9.03 -25.23
CA PHE A 383 0.91 8.51 -26.47
C PHE A 383 -0.20 9.39 -27.04
N SER A 384 -0.90 10.14 -26.19
CA SER A 384 -1.96 11.07 -26.58
C SER A 384 -1.46 12.49 -26.92
N GLY A 385 -0.17 12.78 -26.67
CA GLY A 385 0.36 14.14 -26.76
C GLY A 385 -0.15 15.07 -25.64
N PRO A 386 0.18 16.37 -25.71
CA PRO A 386 -0.13 17.30 -24.64
C PRO A 386 -1.58 17.77 -24.64
N VAL A 387 -2.15 17.90 -23.44
CA VAL A 387 -3.35 18.71 -23.19
C VAL A 387 -2.95 20.17 -23.05
N LYS A 388 -3.63 21.06 -23.76
CA LYS A 388 -3.37 22.51 -23.72
C LYS A 388 -4.43 23.20 -22.86
N SER A 389 -4.00 24.06 -21.95
CA SER A 389 -4.91 24.84 -21.09
C SER A 389 -4.31 26.19 -20.72
N MET A 390 -5.15 27.18 -20.41
CA MET A 390 -4.67 28.47 -19.91
C MET A 390 -4.05 28.35 -18.52
N TYR A 391 -4.57 27.46 -17.67
CA TYR A 391 -4.11 27.19 -16.31
C TYR A 391 -3.78 25.70 -16.12
N PRO A 392 -2.95 25.32 -15.13
CA PRO A 392 -2.64 23.93 -14.86
C PRO A 392 -3.89 23.11 -14.53
N GLN A 393 -3.89 21.84 -14.92
CA GLN A 393 -4.89 20.85 -14.60
C GLN A 393 -4.32 19.82 -13.63
N THR A 394 -5.16 19.20 -12.80
CA THR A 394 -4.71 18.16 -11.87
C THR A 394 -4.37 16.85 -12.58
N PHE A 395 -3.76 15.90 -11.87
CA PHE A 395 -3.56 14.54 -12.38
C PHE A 395 -4.89 13.88 -12.81
N ILE A 396 -5.96 14.11 -12.05
CA ILE A 396 -7.29 13.58 -12.32
C ILE A 396 -7.89 14.20 -13.59
N ASP A 397 -7.79 15.52 -13.73
CA ASP A 397 -8.25 16.22 -14.94
C ASP A 397 -7.51 15.72 -16.21
N LEU A 398 -6.29 15.22 -16.05
CA LEU A 398 -5.44 14.65 -17.11
C LEU A 398 -5.58 13.12 -17.25
N SER A 399 -6.59 12.52 -16.60
CA SER A 399 -6.88 11.08 -16.64
C SER A 399 -5.69 10.20 -16.23
N GLN A 400 -4.87 10.66 -15.28
CA GLN A 400 -3.72 9.92 -14.78
C GLN A 400 -3.78 9.76 -13.26
N ALA A 401 -3.84 8.52 -12.78
CA ALA A 401 -3.93 8.24 -11.34
C ALA A 401 -2.58 8.30 -10.62
N PHE A 402 -1.51 7.78 -11.23
CA PHE A 402 -0.22 7.52 -10.56
C PHE A 402 0.97 8.07 -11.34
N GLY A 403 2.18 7.97 -10.77
CA GLY A 403 3.43 8.31 -11.46
C GLY A 403 3.65 9.81 -11.61
N TYR A 404 3.89 10.25 -12.84
CA TYR A 404 4.44 11.59 -13.14
C TYR A 404 3.72 12.28 -14.28
N VAL A 405 3.51 13.59 -14.17
CA VAL A 405 2.99 14.44 -15.26
C VAL A 405 3.98 15.55 -15.52
N LEU A 406 4.28 15.82 -16.80
CA LEU A 406 5.11 16.96 -17.18
C LEU A 406 4.22 18.17 -17.51
N TYR A 407 4.44 19.28 -16.84
CA TYR A 407 3.81 20.58 -17.11
C TYR A 407 4.83 21.49 -17.78
N ARG A 408 4.50 21.99 -18.98
CA ARG A 408 5.38 22.83 -19.80
C ARG A 408 4.72 24.18 -20.08
N THR A 409 5.49 25.26 -19.91
CA THR A 409 5.15 26.63 -20.33
C THR A 409 6.43 27.34 -20.78
N THR A 410 6.37 28.65 -21.00
CA THR A 410 7.52 29.49 -21.35
C THR A 410 7.64 30.69 -20.41
N LEU A 411 8.87 31.17 -20.18
CA LEU A 411 9.05 32.42 -19.45
C LEU A 411 8.43 33.59 -20.25
N PRO A 412 7.51 34.38 -19.67
CA PRO A 412 6.85 35.49 -20.37
C PRO A 412 7.77 36.72 -20.53
N VAL A 413 8.83 36.80 -19.72
CA VAL A 413 9.77 37.94 -19.66
C VAL A 413 11.21 37.45 -19.50
N ASP A 414 12.18 38.32 -19.76
CA ASP A 414 13.58 38.05 -19.49
C ASP A 414 13.87 38.01 -17.98
N CYS A 415 14.28 36.84 -17.48
CA CYS A 415 14.70 36.63 -16.10
C CYS A 415 16.24 36.75 -15.99
N THR A 416 16.77 37.95 -16.25
CA THR A 416 18.22 38.22 -16.19
C THR A 416 18.79 38.15 -14.78
N LYS A 417 17.94 38.40 -13.76
CA LYS A 417 18.23 38.16 -12.35
C LYS A 417 17.42 36.96 -11.84
N PRO A 418 17.90 36.26 -10.81
CA PRO A 418 17.14 35.20 -10.15
C PRO A 418 15.72 35.69 -9.82
N THR A 419 14.72 35.12 -10.49
CA THR A 419 13.32 35.52 -10.38
C THR A 419 12.54 34.39 -9.71
N PRO A 420 11.75 34.65 -8.65
CA PRO A 420 11.03 33.61 -7.94
C PRO A 420 9.99 32.91 -8.82
N LEU A 421 10.06 31.59 -8.97
CA LEU A 421 8.98 30.72 -9.41
C LEU A 421 8.33 30.10 -8.18
N SER A 422 7.05 30.40 -7.95
CA SER A 422 6.37 30.09 -6.68
C SER A 422 5.03 29.39 -6.88
N SER A 423 4.68 28.53 -5.92
CA SER A 423 3.31 28.05 -5.70
C SER A 423 2.74 28.70 -4.44
N PRO A 424 2.13 29.90 -4.55
CA PRO A 424 1.77 30.71 -3.39
C PRO A 424 0.72 30.06 -2.48
N LEU A 425 -0.07 29.11 -3.02
CA LEU A 425 -1.11 28.39 -2.30
C LEU A 425 -0.69 26.94 -1.96
N ASN A 426 0.61 26.64 -1.95
CA ASN A 426 1.12 25.29 -1.65
C ASN A 426 0.54 24.21 -2.58
N GLY A 427 0.33 24.54 -3.85
CA GLY A 427 -0.35 23.66 -4.82
C GLY A 427 0.56 22.75 -5.62
N ILE A 428 1.76 22.42 -5.10
CA ILE A 428 2.62 21.36 -5.66
C ILE A 428 2.26 20.06 -4.93
N HIS A 429 1.50 19.18 -5.56
CA HIS A 429 1.11 17.90 -4.99
C HIS A 429 1.77 16.75 -5.77
N ASP A 430 2.98 16.29 -5.41
CA ASP A 430 3.66 16.58 -4.14
C ASP A 430 5.09 17.10 -4.27
N ARG A 431 5.77 16.76 -5.36
CA ARG A 431 7.15 17.20 -5.61
C ARG A 431 7.33 17.52 -7.08
N ALA A 432 7.99 18.62 -7.39
CA ALA A 432 8.15 19.10 -8.74
C ALA A 432 9.63 19.39 -9.07
N TYR A 433 10.12 18.75 -10.12
CA TYR A 433 11.48 18.91 -10.64
C TYR A 433 11.46 19.93 -11.78
N VAL A 434 12.06 21.09 -11.56
CA VAL A 434 11.97 22.23 -12.48
C VAL A 434 13.23 22.33 -13.32
N SER A 435 13.05 22.55 -14.62
CA SER A 435 14.13 22.89 -15.55
C SER A 435 13.75 24.03 -16.49
N VAL A 436 14.76 24.80 -16.92
CA VAL A 436 14.62 25.89 -17.89
C VAL A 436 15.58 25.64 -19.06
N ASP A 437 15.07 25.59 -20.29
CA ASP A 437 15.81 25.25 -21.51
C ASP A 437 16.70 24.00 -21.39
N GLY A 438 16.23 22.99 -20.65
CA GLY A 438 16.94 21.74 -20.41
C GLY A 438 18.06 21.83 -19.37
N VAL A 439 18.04 22.83 -18.50
CA VAL A 439 18.92 22.93 -17.33
C VAL A 439 18.09 22.76 -16.07
N ALA A 440 18.43 21.80 -15.20
CA ALA A 440 17.76 21.63 -13.91
C ALA A 440 18.04 22.83 -12.99
N VAL A 441 16.99 23.44 -12.44
CA VAL A 441 17.10 24.70 -11.67
C VAL A 441 16.67 24.57 -10.20
N GLY A 442 15.83 23.59 -9.86
CA GLY A 442 15.40 23.42 -8.48
C GLY A 442 14.26 22.43 -8.31
N ILE A 443 13.88 22.22 -7.04
CA ILE A 443 12.80 21.33 -6.63
C ILE A 443 11.80 22.14 -5.79
N LEU A 444 10.52 22.06 -6.14
CA LEU A 444 9.43 22.48 -5.27
C LEU A 444 8.87 21.25 -4.55
N GLU A 445 8.48 21.40 -3.28
CA GLU A 445 8.00 20.31 -2.42
C GLU A 445 6.84 20.79 -1.56
N ARG A 446 5.74 20.04 -1.56
CA ARG A 446 4.55 20.25 -0.72
C ARG A 446 4.97 20.50 0.72
N ASN A 447 4.44 21.56 1.33
CA ASN A 447 4.72 21.99 2.72
C ASN A 447 6.19 22.39 3.04
N LYS A 448 7.16 22.21 2.14
CA LYS A 448 8.59 22.42 2.45
C LYS A 448 9.27 23.49 1.59
N ALA A 449 9.11 23.42 0.27
CA ALA A 449 9.78 24.33 -0.66
C ALA A 449 8.78 24.84 -1.71
N LEU A 450 8.20 26.02 -1.45
CA LEU A 450 7.14 26.59 -2.30
C LEU A 450 7.66 27.57 -3.35
N THR A 451 8.94 27.92 -3.28
CA THR A 451 9.57 28.89 -4.17
C THR A 451 10.98 28.43 -4.50
N ILE A 452 11.35 28.55 -5.77
CA ILE A 452 12.73 28.47 -6.26
C ILE A 452 13.02 29.71 -7.10
N ASN A 453 14.29 30.01 -7.36
CA ASN A 453 14.64 31.08 -8.30
C ASN A 453 14.99 30.49 -9.66
N VAL A 454 14.52 31.14 -10.72
CA VAL A 454 14.83 30.78 -12.11
C VAL A 454 15.47 31.94 -12.85
N THR A 455 16.28 31.63 -13.86
CA THR A 455 16.85 32.58 -14.82
C THR A 455 16.65 32.05 -16.24
N GLY A 456 16.59 32.94 -17.23
CA GLY A 456 16.30 32.58 -18.62
C GLY A 456 15.86 33.78 -19.44
N LYS A 457 15.62 33.59 -20.73
CA LYS A 457 15.11 34.63 -21.63
C LYS A 457 13.59 34.49 -21.80
N ALA A 458 12.92 35.55 -22.23
CA ALA A 458 11.54 35.46 -22.69
C ALA A 458 11.45 34.38 -23.79
N GLY A 459 10.47 33.49 -23.67
CA GLY A 459 10.30 32.34 -24.54
C GLY A 459 11.11 31.09 -24.16
N SER A 460 12.02 31.16 -23.18
CA SER A 460 12.69 29.97 -22.63
C SER A 460 11.67 28.96 -22.12
N GLN A 461 11.86 27.68 -22.47
CA GLN A 461 10.96 26.60 -22.08
C GLN A 461 11.14 26.29 -20.60
N VAL A 462 10.04 26.24 -19.86
CA VAL A 462 9.99 25.81 -18.46
C VAL A 462 9.30 24.45 -18.40
N ASP A 463 10.01 23.44 -17.93
CA ASP A 463 9.53 22.08 -17.73
C ASP A 463 9.44 21.80 -16.23
N ILE A 464 8.27 21.35 -15.78
CA ILE A 464 7.98 21.02 -14.38
C ILE A 464 7.45 19.58 -14.35
N LEU A 465 8.31 18.63 -14.01
CA LEU A 465 7.91 17.23 -13.82
C LEU A 465 7.36 17.08 -12.41
N VAL A 466 6.06 16.82 -12.27
CA VAL A 466 5.41 16.63 -10.97
C VAL A 466 5.23 15.15 -10.69
N GLU A 467 5.61 14.71 -9.49
CA GLU A 467 5.41 13.37 -8.98
C GLU A 467 4.19 13.32 -8.04
N ASN A 468 3.28 12.38 -8.28
CA ASN A 468 2.36 11.90 -7.24
C ASN A 468 3.15 10.96 -6.31
N MET A 469 3.43 11.41 -5.09
CA MET A 469 4.22 10.64 -4.10
C MET A 469 3.39 9.63 -3.29
N GLY A 470 2.08 9.52 -3.56
CA GLY A 470 1.12 8.69 -2.84
C GLY A 470 0.02 9.56 -2.22
N ARG A 471 -1.24 9.24 -2.48
CA ARG A 471 -2.40 9.96 -1.91
C ARG A 471 -2.53 9.71 -0.42
N ILE A 472 -2.94 10.75 0.30
CA ILE A 472 -3.25 10.67 1.72
C ILE A 472 -4.29 9.56 1.93
N ASN A 473 -4.00 8.66 2.88
CA ASN A 473 -4.79 7.47 3.13
C ASN A 473 -5.58 7.51 4.45
N TYR A 474 -5.34 8.51 5.30
CA TYR A 474 -5.98 8.69 6.59
C TYR A 474 -6.20 10.18 6.89
N GLY A 475 -7.25 10.49 7.65
CA GLY A 475 -7.58 11.86 8.04
C GLY A 475 -8.50 12.58 7.05
N ARG A 476 -8.50 13.91 7.08
CA ARG A 476 -9.48 14.73 6.33
C ARG A 476 -9.08 14.93 4.88
N GLY A 477 -7.78 15.02 4.58
CA GLY A 477 -7.26 15.32 3.24
C GLY A 477 -7.16 14.14 2.26
N ILE A 478 -7.97 13.09 2.43
CA ILE A 478 -7.95 11.92 1.54
C ILE A 478 -8.42 12.23 0.11
N ASN A 479 -9.12 13.36 -0.10
CA ASN A 479 -9.47 13.89 -1.43
C ASN A 479 -8.29 14.60 -2.10
N ASP A 480 -7.18 13.88 -2.27
CA ASP A 480 -5.90 14.42 -2.71
C ASP A 480 -5.70 14.29 -4.24
N ALA A 481 -5.99 15.37 -4.98
CA ALA A 481 -6.07 15.35 -6.44
C ALA A 481 -4.73 15.15 -7.18
N LYS A 482 -3.61 15.58 -6.58
CA LYS A 482 -2.25 15.53 -7.17
C LYS A 482 -2.03 16.42 -8.40
N GLY A 483 -0.76 16.71 -8.69
CA GLY A 483 -0.33 17.61 -9.75
C GLY A 483 -0.14 19.05 -9.30
N LEU A 484 -0.27 19.98 -10.26
CA LEU A 484 -0.37 21.41 -9.96
C LEU A 484 -1.82 21.75 -9.62
N VAL A 485 -2.17 21.68 -8.34
CA VAL A 485 -3.56 21.87 -7.86
C VAL A 485 -3.93 23.36 -7.69
N SER A 486 -2.95 24.25 -7.87
CA SER A 486 -3.16 25.68 -7.97
C SER A 486 -2.13 26.30 -8.92
N ASN A 487 -2.35 27.55 -9.28
CA ASN A 487 -1.49 28.27 -10.20
C ASN A 487 -0.07 28.49 -9.68
N LEU A 488 0.88 28.63 -10.61
CA LEU A 488 2.23 29.09 -10.33
C LEU A 488 2.42 30.56 -10.73
N THR A 489 3.28 31.26 -10.01
CA THR A 489 3.65 32.64 -10.30
C THR A 489 5.14 32.76 -10.61
N LEU A 490 5.49 33.67 -11.52
CA LEU A 490 6.86 34.13 -11.75
C LEU A 490 6.95 35.57 -11.21
N GLY A 491 7.68 35.76 -10.11
CA GLY A 491 7.58 36.95 -9.30
C GLY A 491 6.15 37.11 -8.77
N LYS A 492 5.47 38.18 -9.20
CA LYS A 492 4.06 38.44 -8.85
C LYS A 492 3.09 38.02 -9.96
N ASP A 493 3.60 37.66 -11.13
CA ASP A 493 2.79 37.46 -12.33
C ASP A 493 2.39 36.00 -12.46
N LEU A 494 1.14 35.78 -12.87
CA LEU A 494 0.57 34.46 -13.05
C LEU A 494 1.12 33.80 -14.32
N LEU A 495 1.63 32.56 -14.20
CA LEU A 495 2.03 31.78 -15.37
C LEU A 495 0.82 31.13 -16.04
N THR A 496 0.75 31.26 -17.36
CA THR A 496 -0.35 30.75 -18.18
C THR A 496 0.17 29.94 -19.37
N SER A 497 -0.74 29.46 -20.23
CA SER A 497 -0.41 28.77 -21.49
C SER A 497 0.38 27.48 -21.29
N TRP A 498 -0.28 26.51 -20.68
CA TRP A 498 0.29 25.22 -20.29
C TRP A 498 0.08 24.14 -21.35
N PHE A 499 1.13 23.35 -21.56
CA PHE A 499 1.13 22.07 -22.27
C PHE A 499 1.42 20.98 -21.24
N MET A 500 0.51 20.03 -21.06
CA MET A 500 0.57 19.05 -19.99
C MET A 500 0.58 17.64 -20.57
N TYR A 501 1.55 16.83 -20.18
CA TYR A 501 1.77 15.50 -20.73
C TYR A 501 1.56 14.46 -19.63
N SER A 502 0.51 13.66 -19.78
CA SER A 502 0.36 12.41 -19.05
C SER A 502 1.42 11.42 -19.54
N LEU A 503 2.11 10.73 -18.62
CA LEU A 503 3.27 9.89 -18.92
C LEU A 503 2.99 8.42 -18.59
N SER A 504 2.79 7.61 -19.63
CA SER A 504 2.63 6.15 -19.59
C SER A 504 3.99 5.43 -19.45
N ILE A 505 4.73 5.73 -18.39
CA ILE A 505 6.12 5.26 -18.20
C ILE A 505 6.19 3.72 -18.11
N ASP A 506 5.32 3.09 -17.32
CA ASP A 506 5.31 1.63 -17.16
C ASP A 506 5.09 0.93 -18.51
N GLU A 507 4.16 1.44 -19.32
CA GLU A 507 3.88 0.91 -20.65
C GLU A 507 5.06 1.11 -21.62
N ALA A 508 5.68 2.29 -21.61
CA ALA A 508 6.86 2.58 -22.44
C ALA A 508 8.07 1.69 -22.09
N ILE A 509 8.26 1.38 -20.80
CA ILE A 509 9.30 0.45 -20.33
C ILE A 509 8.97 -0.99 -20.75
N ASN A 510 7.74 -1.43 -20.55
CA ASN A 510 7.29 -2.78 -20.94
C ASN A 510 7.40 -3.03 -22.45
N GLN A 511 7.17 -1.99 -23.27
CA GLN A 511 7.34 -2.05 -24.72
C GLN A 511 8.80 -1.85 -25.18
N GLY A 512 9.74 -1.57 -24.27
CA GLY A 512 11.16 -1.34 -24.61
C GLY A 512 11.39 -0.09 -25.46
N LEU A 513 10.55 0.95 -25.34
CA LEU A 513 10.61 2.13 -26.21
C LEU A 513 11.81 3.04 -25.88
N LEU A 514 12.34 2.94 -24.66
CA LEU A 514 13.48 3.73 -24.19
C LEU A 514 14.78 3.08 -24.67
N GLY A 515 15.53 3.81 -25.51
CA GLY A 515 16.80 3.33 -26.06
C GLY A 515 17.95 4.29 -25.74
N GLU A 516 19.19 3.80 -25.89
CA GLU A 516 20.38 4.65 -25.85
C GLU A 516 20.27 5.72 -26.94
N LYS A 517 20.45 7.00 -26.57
CA LYS A 517 20.62 8.09 -27.53
C LYS A 517 22.06 8.56 -27.45
N GLU A 518 22.72 8.74 -28.60
CA GLU A 518 24.06 9.35 -28.62
C GLU A 518 24.01 10.69 -27.87
N LEU A 519 24.91 10.83 -26.91
CA LEU A 519 25.10 12.07 -26.18
C LEU A 519 25.53 13.15 -27.19
N THR A 520 24.62 13.98 -27.68
CA THR A 520 25.02 15.30 -28.18
C THR A 520 25.65 16.02 -26.99
N PRO A 521 26.93 16.43 -27.05
CA PRO A 521 27.60 17.07 -25.93
C PRO A 521 27.03 18.47 -25.72
N LYS A 522 25.88 18.55 -25.05
CA LYS A 522 25.55 19.75 -24.28
C LYS A 522 26.31 19.57 -22.98
N HIS A 523 27.40 20.32 -22.83
CA HIS A 523 28.18 20.32 -21.59
C HIS A 523 27.21 20.45 -20.41
N PRO A 524 27.13 19.48 -19.48
CA PRO A 524 26.54 19.79 -18.20
C PRO A 524 27.36 20.94 -17.63
N ALA A 525 26.69 21.95 -17.06
CA ALA A 525 27.40 22.92 -16.24
C ALA A 525 28.16 22.12 -15.18
N GLN A 526 29.49 22.10 -15.27
CA GLN A 526 30.34 21.44 -14.29
C GLN A 526 29.99 22.02 -12.91
N GLY A 527 29.60 21.16 -11.96
CA GLY A 527 29.25 21.56 -10.60
C GLY A 527 27.76 21.80 -10.30
N ALA A 528 26.82 21.41 -11.18
CA ALA A 528 25.40 21.45 -10.85
C ALA A 528 25.02 20.36 -9.81
N ASP A 529 24.38 20.76 -8.70
CA ASP A 529 23.91 19.86 -7.63
C ASP A 529 22.67 19.03 -8.05
N LEU A 530 22.01 19.40 -9.16
CA LEU A 530 20.84 18.70 -9.72
C LEU A 530 21.08 18.30 -11.18
N SER A 531 20.48 17.17 -11.56
CA SER A 531 20.42 16.69 -12.95
C SER A 531 18.98 16.62 -13.45
N LEU A 532 18.78 16.68 -14.77
CA LEU A 532 17.46 16.47 -15.36
C LEU A 532 16.92 15.06 -15.03
N PRO A 533 15.60 14.92 -14.80
CA PRO A 533 14.96 13.61 -14.71
C PRO A 533 15.30 12.73 -15.92
N THR A 534 15.94 11.58 -15.66
CA THR A 534 16.61 10.78 -16.68
C THR A 534 16.44 9.28 -16.43
N PHE A 535 16.18 8.54 -17.52
CA PHE A 535 16.18 7.09 -17.53
C PHE A 535 17.60 6.55 -17.74
N TYR A 536 17.93 5.53 -16.97
CA TYR A 536 19.16 4.76 -17.05
C TYR A 536 18.85 3.27 -17.20
N GLY A 537 19.59 2.58 -18.06
CA GLY A 537 19.42 1.17 -18.35
C GLY A 537 20.68 0.37 -18.05
N GLY A 538 20.51 -0.84 -17.51
CA GLY A 538 21.56 -1.81 -17.31
C GLY A 538 21.00 -3.23 -17.47
N SER A 539 21.88 -4.22 -17.57
CA SER A 539 21.46 -5.60 -17.70
C SER A 539 22.43 -6.56 -17.03
N PHE A 540 21.92 -7.66 -16.49
CA PHE A 540 22.74 -8.75 -15.93
C PHE A 540 22.17 -10.12 -16.29
N ILE A 541 23.02 -11.14 -16.26
CA ILE A 541 22.66 -12.51 -16.64
C ILE A 541 22.68 -13.38 -15.40
N ILE A 542 21.66 -14.21 -15.23
CA ILE A 542 21.62 -15.29 -14.24
C ILE A 542 21.85 -16.60 -15.02
N PRO A 543 22.87 -17.41 -14.66
CA PRO A 543 23.13 -18.65 -15.38
C PRO A 543 21.94 -19.62 -15.35
N ASP A 544 21.63 -20.20 -16.50
CA ASP A 544 20.61 -21.24 -16.61
C ASP A 544 21.12 -22.60 -16.11
N GLY A 545 20.20 -23.51 -15.77
CA GLY A 545 20.51 -24.87 -15.34
C GLY A 545 21.05 -25.02 -13.91
N ILE A 546 21.06 -23.94 -13.11
CA ILE A 546 21.38 -23.98 -11.68
C ILE A 546 20.06 -24.09 -10.89
N PRO A 547 19.73 -25.24 -10.26
CA PRO A 547 18.42 -25.47 -9.64
C PRO A 547 18.04 -24.48 -8.53
N SER A 548 19.04 -23.84 -7.93
CA SER A 548 18.85 -22.87 -6.85
C SER A 548 18.74 -21.42 -7.34
N LEU A 549 18.78 -21.15 -8.65
CA LEU A 549 18.62 -19.82 -9.23
C LEU A 549 17.40 -19.78 -10.17
N PRO A 550 16.71 -18.62 -10.27
CA PRO A 550 16.97 -17.37 -9.55
C PRO A 550 16.52 -17.43 -8.08
N GLN A 551 17.15 -16.61 -7.24
CA GLN A 551 16.76 -16.35 -5.84
C GLN A 551 16.29 -14.91 -5.66
N ASP A 552 15.58 -14.70 -4.56
CA ASP A 552 15.28 -13.37 -4.03
C ASP A 552 16.57 -12.57 -3.83
N THR A 553 16.48 -11.26 -3.98
CA THR A 553 17.59 -10.33 -3.74
C THR A 553 17.03 -8.99 -3.28
N TYR A 554 17.92 -8.10 -2.88
CA TYR A 554 17.61 -6.70 -2.68
C TYR A 554 18.42 -5.85 -3.65
N ILE A 555 17.87 -4.74 -4.12
CA ILE A 555 18.60 -3.77 -4.94
C ILE A 555 18.87 -2.50 -4.15
N LYS A 556 20.12 -2.07 -4.18
CA LYS A 556 20.64 -0.83 -3.61
C LYS A 556 21.12 0.10 -4.72
N LEU A 557 20.91 1.40 -4.53
CA LEU A 557 21.31 2.43 -5.47
C LEU A 557 22.33 3.39 -4.82
N PRO A 558 23.61 3.02 -4.71
CA PRO A 558 24.62 3.84 -4.04
C PRO A 558 24.87 5.16 -4.78
N ASN A 559 24.83 6.28 -4.06
CA ASN A 559 25.02 7.65 -4.58
C ASN A 559 23.96 8.15 -5.57
N TRP A 560 22.88 7.38 -5.79
CA TRP A 560 21.66 7.88 -6.43
C TRP A 560 20.86 8.69 -5.39
N ARG A 561 19.94 9.54 -5.85
CA ARG A 561 19.20 10.43 -4.95
C ARG A 561 17.75 10.01 -4.75
N LYS A 562 16.93 10.09 -5.79
CA LYS A 562 15.50 9.75 -5.69
C LYS A 562 14.97 9.31 -7.04
N GLY A 563 14.15 8.27 -7.04
CA GLY A 563 13.58 7.81 -8.29
C GLY A 563 12.67 6.60 -8.18
N GLN A 564 12.45 5.99 -9.34
CA GLN A 564 11.65 4.78 -9.54
C GLN A 564 12.52 3.73 -10.25
N ILE A 565 12.30 2.45 -9.96
CA ILE A 565 13.07 1.35 -10.56
C ILE A 565 12.20 0.20 -11.04
N TRP A 566 12.56 -0.34 -12.20
CA TRP A 566 11.95 -1.50 -12.83
C TRP A 566 12.97 -2.59 -13.10
N ILE A 567 12.55 -3.84 -12.94
CA ILE A 567 13.30 -5.02 -13.39
C ILE A 567 12.40 -5.83 -14.31
N ASN A 568 12.85 -6.08 -15.53
CA ASN A 568 12.07 -6.80 -16.56
C ASN A 568 10.65 -6.22 -16.75
N GLY A 569 10.51 -4.89 -16.65
CA GLY A 569 9.24 -4.19 -16.76
C GLY A 569 8.38 -4.18 -15.49
N PHE A 570 8.72 -4.98 -14.47
CA PHE A 570 8.04 -4.97 -13.19
C PHE A 570 8.50 -3.76 -12.36
N ASN A 571 7.56 -2.90 -11.97
CA ASN A 571 7.82 -1.71 -11.17
C ASN A 571 7.99 -2.07 -9.69
N LEU A 572 9.23 -2.05 -9.20
CA LEU A 572 9.54 -2.41 -7.82
C LEU A 572 9.08 -1.37 -6.80
N GLY A 573 8.94 -0.12 -7.24
CA GLY A 573 8.62 1.00 -6.36
C GLY A 573 9.67 2.10 -6.37
N ARG A 574 9.58 2.96 -5.35
CA ARG A 574 10.37 4.17 -5.19
C ARG A 574 11.64 3.88 -4.39
N TYR A 575 12.74 4.55 -4.73
CA TYR A 575 13.93 4.61 -3.89
C TYR A 575 14.21 6.06 -3.47
N TRP A 576 14.67 6.26 -2.22
CA TRP A 576 15.05 7.57 -1.72
C TRP A 576 16.14 7.50 -0.63
N PRO A 577 17.35 6.97 -0.95
CA PRO A 577 18.43 6.77 0.02
C PRO A 577 18.94 8.06 0.64
N THR A 578 18.71 9.24 0.03
CA THR A 578 19.06 10.53 0.64
C THR A 578 18.15 10.93 1.80
N ARG A 579 16.95 10.35 1.89
CA ARG A 579 16.05 10.49 3.05
C ARG A 579 16.18 9.33 4.02
N GLY A 580 16.19 8.10 3.52
CA GLY A 580 15.98 6.90 4.33
C GLY A 580 14.54 6.81 4.88
N PRO A 581 14.23 5.85 5.76
CA PRO A 581 15.17 4.91 6.37
C PRO A 581 15.47 3.72 5.44
N GLN A 582 14.57 3.44 4.49
CA GLN A 582 14.76 2.43 3.45
C GLN A 582 15.85 2.84 2.44
N VAL A 583 16.80 1.94 2.21
CA VAL A 583 17.86 2.10 1.20
C VAL A 583 17.81 1.01 0.13
N THR A 584 17.35 -0.19 0.48
CA THR A 584 17.21 -1.31 -0.44
C THR A 584 15.76 -1.59 -0.79
N LEU A 585 15.48 -2.02 -2.02
CA LEU A 585 14.16 -2.52 -2.42
C LEU A 585 14.19 -4.04 -2.57
N TYR A 586 13.15 -4.73 -2.10
CA TYR A 586 12.99 -6.16 -2.29
C TYR A 586 12.74 -6.51 -3.77
N VAL A 587 13.41 -7.55 -4.24
CA VAL A 587 13.28 -8.09 -5.61
C VAL A 587 12.90 -9.57 -5.51
N PRO A 588 11.64 -9.92 -5.78
CA PRO A 588 11.20 -11.30 -5.70
C PRO A 588 11.75 -12.13 -6.87
N PHE A 589 12.16 -13.39 -6.65
CA PHE A 589 12.81 -14.18 -7.71
C PHE A 589 11.96 -14.33 -8.97
N ASN A 590 10.62 -14.33 -8.85
CA ASN A 590 9.72 -14.66 -9.96
C ASN A 590 9.67 -13.61 -11.07
N ILE A 591 10.25 -12.43 -10.85
CA ILE A 591 10.42 -11.42 -11.90
C ILE A 591 11.78 -11.52 -12.60
N LEU A 592 12.67 -12.39 -12.12
CA LEU A 592 13.99 -12.63 -12.69
C LEU A 592 13.95 -13.79 -13.69
N SER A 593 14.83 -13.75 -14.69
CA SER A 593 14.92 -14.73 -15.77
C SER A 593 16.31 -15.34 -15.83
N THR A 594 16.38 -16.66 -16.02
CA THR A 594 17.60 -17.38 -16.44
C THR A 594 17.66 -17.54 -17.96
N ALA A 595 16.53 -17.37 -18.66
CA ALA A 595 16.42 -17.57 -20.10
C ALA A 595 16.83 -16.36 -20.93
N ALA A 596 16.88 -15.16 -20.34
CA ALA A 596 17.22 -13.91 -21.00
C ALA A 596 17.94 -12.94 -20.05
N PRO A 597 18.71 -11.96 -20.57
CA PRO A 597 19.25 -10.89 -19.74
C PRO A 597 18.14 -10.17 -18.96
N ASN A 598 18.42 -9.90 -17.68
CA ASN A 598 17.52 -9.16 -16.81
C ASN A 598 17.80 -7.67 -16.98
N ASN A 599 16.80 -6.93 -17.46
CA ASN A 599 16.91 -5.50 -17.71
C ASN A 599 16.54 -4.71 -16.46
N VAL A 600 17.42 -3.82 -16.04
CA VAL A 600 17.19 -2.86 -14.95
C VAL A 600 17.00 -1.48 -15.58
N THR A 601 15.86 -0.84 -15.28
CA THR A 601 15.59 0.54 -15.68
C THR A 601 15.42 1.40 -14.44
N VAL A 602 16.14 2.52 -14.37
CA VAL A 602 16.07 3.49 -13.27
C VAL A 602 15.64 4.84 -13.83
N LEU A 603 14.59 5.44 -13.29
CA LEU A 603 14.27 6.85 -13.49
C LEU A 603 14.81 7.63 -12.28
N GLU A 604 15.91 8.35 -12.46
CA GLU A 604 16.48 9.24 -11.45
C GLU A 604 15.99 10.67 -11.66
N LEU A 605 15.58 11.31 -10.57
CA LEU A 605 14.83 12.57 -10.61
C LEU A 605 15.65 13.77 -10.14
N GLU A 606 16.69 13.57 -9.33
CA GLU A 606 17.42 14.64 -8.66
C GLU A 606 18.90 14.65 -9.03
N GLY A 607 19.59 13.51 -8.96
CA GLY A 607 21.03 13.42 -9.19
C GLY A 607 21.52 11.99 -9.35
N ALA A 608 22.07 11.67 -10.52
CA ALA A 608 22.66 10.36 -10.80
C ALA A 608 24.19 10.38 -10.63
N PRO A 609 24.81 9.30 -10.12
CA PRO A 609 26.27 9.17 -9.98
C PRO A 609 26.97 8.85 -11.32
N CYS A 610 26.45 9.37 -12.43
CA CYS A 610 26.84 8.94 -13.77
C CYS A 610 27.69 9.98 -14.52
N SER A 611 27.93 11.15 -13.91
CA SER A 611 28.92 12.12 -14.34
C SER A 611 30.35 11.71 -13.97
N SER A 612 30.53 10.97 -12.87
CA SER A 612 31.79 10.39 -12.41
C SER A 612 31.60 8.89 -12.12
N LYS A 613 32.36 8.00 -12.76
CA LYS A 613 32.22 6.54 -12.57
C LYS A 613 32.57 6.12 -11.12
N PRO A 614 31.91 5.08 -10.56
CA PRO A 614 31.00 4.13 -11.22
C PRO A 614 29.50 4.53 -11.19
N CYS A 615 28.84 4.45 -12.35
CA CYS A 615 27.38 4.56 -12.53
C CYS A 615 26.78 3.14 -12.44
N THR A 616 26.39 2.71 -11.24
CA THR A 616 25.96 1.32 -10.97
C THR A 616 24.78 1.28 -10.02
N VAL A 617 24.00 0.20 -10.13
CA VAL A 617 23.16 -0.31 -9.03
C VAL A 617 23.79 -1.59 -8.48
N GLU A 618 23.41 -2.03 -7.28
CA GLU A 618 24.01 -3.19 -6.63
C GLU A 618 22.94 -4.13 -6.08
N PHE A 619 23.03 -5.41 -6.40
CA PHE A 619 22.18 -6.46 -5.84
C PHE A 619 22.85 -7.12 -4.63
N THR A 620 22.19 -7.07 -3.47
CA THR A 620 22.65 -7.57 -2.18
C THR A 620 21.74 -8.68 -1.65
N SER A 621 22.25 -9.50 -0.73
CA SER A 621 21.48 -10.59 -0.09
C SER A 621 20.76 -10.14 1.19
N THR A 622 21.03 -8.94 1.70
CA THR A 622 20.41 -8.41 2.92
C THR A 622 19.70 -7.07 2.65
N PRO A 623 18.57 -6.82 3.34
CA PRO A 623 17.90 -5.52 3.29
C PRO A 623 18.59 -4.49 4.19
N ILE A 624 18.41 -3.22 3.86
CA ILE A 624 18.75 -2.05 4.67
C ILE A 624 17.50 -1.18 4.74
N LEU A 625 16.75 -1.33 5.84
CA LEU A 625 15.51 -0.59 6.10
C LEU A 625 15.67 0.48 7.19
N ASN A 626 16.77 0.47 7.93
CA ASN A 626 17.02 1.32 9.10
C ASN A 626 18.26 2.22 8.92
N ALA A 627 18.49 2.75 7.72
CA ALA A 627 19.62 3.64 7.49
C ALA A 627 19.45 4.97 8.25
N THR A 628 20.58 5.62 8.52
CA THR A 628 20.59 6.96 9.11
C THR A 628 19.77 7.91 8.25
N VAL A 629 18.80 8.58 8.88
CA VAL A 629 17.94 9.54 8.20
C VAL A 629 18.53 10.95 8.24
N HIS A 630 18.42 11.67 7.14
CA HIS A 630 18.80 13.07 7.05
C HIS A 630 17.54 13.93 7.12
N SER A 631 17.13 14.29 8.35
CA SER A 631 16.04 15.22 8.56
C SER A 631 16.46 16.63 8.12
N HIS A 632 15.76 17.24 7.17
CA HIS A 632 15.87 18.70 6.94
C HIS A 632 15.15 19.52 8.03
N TYR A 633 14.52 18.86 9.01
CA TYR A 633 13.89 19.50 10.15
C TYR A 633 14.37 18.89 11.47
N ARG A 634 14.99 19.74 12.31
CA ARG A 634 14.74 19.68 13.76
C ARG A 634 13.29 20.11 13.98
N LEU A 635 12.35 19.22 13.73
CA LEU A 635 11.08 19.30 14.44
C LEU A 635 11.34 18.62 15.77
N HIS A 636 11.14 19.38 16.86
CA HIS A 636 11.00 18.78 18.17
C HIS A 636 9.93 17.70 18.03
N TRP A 637 10.34 16.43 18.10
CA TRP A 637 9.46 15.34 18.48
C TRP A 637 8.98 15.68 19.90
N GLY A 638 7.92 16.48 19.98
CA GLY A 638 6.96 16.28 21.04
C GLY A 638 6.55 14.83 20.89
N GLN A 639 6.91 14.00 21.86
CA GLN A 639 6.26 12.72 22.07
C GLN A 639 4.78 12.94 21.82
N PHE A 640 4.14 12.11 20.99
CA PHE A 640 2.69 12.01 21.01
C PHE A 640 2.29 11.83 22.48
N THR A 641 1.80 12.90 23.08
CA THR A 641 1.29 12.86 24.44
C THR A 641 -0.11 12.28 24.36
N LYS A 642 -0.45 11.52 25.38
CA LYS A 642 -1.69 10.76 25.57
C LYS A 642 -3.00 11.49 25.24
N ASP A 643 -2.97 12.81 25.10
CA ASP A 643 -4.13 13.68 24.90
C ASP A 643 -4.49 13.90 23.42
N ASP A 644 -3.65 13.50 22.47
CA ASP A 644 -3.99 13.53 21.02
C ASP A 644 -4.74 12.26 20.57
N ILE A 645 -5.01 11.34 21.49
CA ILE A 645 -5.76 10.08 21.28
C ILE A 645 -6.98 10.01 22.25
N LEU A 646 -7.51 11.16 22.69
CA LEU A 646 -8.73 11.23 23.52
C LEU A 646 -9.93 11.79 22.77
#